data_AF-A0A2W5YM97-F1
#
_entry.id   AF-A0A2W5YM97-F1
#
_cell.length_a   1.000
_cell.length_b   1.000
_cell.length_c   1.000
_cell.angle_alpha   90.00
_cell.angle_beta   90.00
_cell.angle_gamma   90.00
#
_symmetry.space_group_name_H-M   'P 1'
#
loop_
_entity.id
_entity.type
_entity.pdbx_description
1 polymer ?
#
loop_
_entity_poly.entity_id
_entity_poly.type
_entity_poly.pdbx_seq_one_letter_code
_entity_poly.pdbx_strand_id
1 'polypeptide(L)'
;ELAAESRGFPSGGRAEEAHDPDATGMFRYGQSAPPTQAAAAPSTRMAARKIPQWVFLNHLFGDVLLQDRAALGASGASVKTNLLRRAVLGVAALLCLFAGIGFLTSFLRNRSLVAQVRSAANGMTADPGSPKLASDLPARDSLMRLETLRQSLARLGMYEREGPPLSMRWGLYTGSKLLPDTRRIYFDRFKQLLFGGTQQSLLAALNRLPRSPGLKDDYGYSYNTLKAYLETTSNHDKATLDFLPSLLQDRWLAGRAIDPERLKLARAQFDFYTSELRIENPYSSENDARAVESARKYLAQFAGPDRVYQVMITEANKSVPPVVFNKLFKDSSEVVTNTREMAGAYTKPGFVFMQAAMKNPGKYVNGELWVLGDQAAAAIDRSKLEQDLRGRFYADYIRQWRDYLKRSAVVKYANLADAAKKLATTSSPQSPLLALFWLASQNTSVESPEIEKAFKPLHALMPPASVDQYLGPSNSDYMKALASLQIAVEQASALSPDQNETAAAQTKTSANAAKLAARQTALTFGLDSEAHIEATIARLMEDPIVYAEAAAPQGPDPGPLNAAGAGLCAQFRKLGSPFNPRATARAKIEDVNAIFHPGQGALWAFYEQNLKKLLPKTGDSYAPVAGAKPALNRDFVNFFNKAAAFSNALYQNGASQEPKLTFAMKPAFGVDITSVALTIDGQSVAFQPDTPAAKFTWPGTDVRMVAKSKIVDSFPWTYTGLWAAFEYFQDADKPVPSPEWWEKQGAPARPVSSSVPNQPLGVHFDLDMMGAPPVFQKGYFRDMACVSEVAK
;
A
#
# COMPACT_ATOMS: atom_id res chain seq x y z
N GLU A 1 46.88 31.97 -9.48
CA GLU A 1 47.66 30.74 -9.77
C GLU A 1 47.49 29.75 -8.60
N LEU A 2 48.00 28.51 -8.56
CA LEU A 2 48.03 27.28 -9.41
C LEU A 2 48.70 26.21 -8.49
N ALA A 3 48.11 25.06 -8.09
CA ALA A 3 47.66 23.85 -8.80
C ALA A 3 48.76 22.75 -8.97
N ALA A 4 48.38 21.47 -8.73
CA ALA A 4 49.09 20.19 -9.05
C ALA A 4 50.35 19.81 -8.18
N GLU A 5 50.88 18.57 -8.10
CA GLU A 5 50.50 17.26 -8.70
C GLU A 5 51.01 15.97 -7.96
N SER A 6 50.46 14.81 -8.35
CA SER A 6 50.86 13.37 -8.31
C SER A 6 51.90 12.72 -7.33
N ARG A 7 51.40 11.74 -6.55
CA ARG A 7 51.83 10.32 -6.32
C ARG A 7 53.31 9.84 -6.47
N GLY A 8 53.72 8.95 -5.54
CA GLY A 8 54.82 7.96 -5.70
C GLY A 8 54.79 6.79 -4.69
N PHE A 9 55.34 5.63 -5.05
CA PHE A 9 55.52 4.41 -4.20
C PHE A 9 57.01 4.23 -3.81
N PRO A 10 57.33 3.42 -2.78
CA PRO A 10 58.53 2.59 -2.84
C PRO A 10 58.44 1.14 -2.27
N SER A 11 59.50 0.39 -2.60
CA SER A 11 60.00 -0.95 -2.18
C SER A 11 60.02 -1.28 -0.67
N GLY A 12 60.32 -2.50 -0.19
CA GLY A 12 60.70 -3.78 -0.84
C GLY A 12 62.04 -4.38 -0.31
N GLY A 13 62.14 -5.70 -0.07
CA GLY A 13 63.37 -6.38 0.39
C GLY A 13 63.12 -7.72 1.17
N ARG A 14 64.15 -8.57 1.32
CA ARG A 14 64.12 -9.89 2.03
C ARG A 14 65.27 -10.01 3.06
N ALA A 15 65.07 -10.77 4.14
CA ALA A 15 66.11 -11.60 4.80
C ALA A 15 65.49 -12.60 5.82
N GLU A 16 66.04 -13.83 5.83
CA GLU A 16 66.17 -14.87 6.88
C GLU A 16 65.08 -15.29 7.91
N GLU A 17 65.40 -16.37 8.64
CA GLU A 17 64.52 -17.30 9.34
C GLU A 17 64.26 -17.00 10.83
N ALA A 18 63.07 -17.41 11.31
CA ALA A 18 62.85 -18.08 12.60
C ALA A 18 61.48 -18.81 12.55
N HIS A 19 61.28 -19.88 13.34
CA HIS A 19 60.06 -20.70 13.25
C HIS A 19 59.28 -20.81 14.58
N ASP A 20 58.01 -21.20 14.45
CA ASP A 20 56.93 -21.40 15.45
C ASP A 20 57.33 -22.21 16.71
N PRO A 21 56.59 -22.14 17.85
CA PRO A 21 55.11 -22.33 17.94
C PRO A 21 54.39 -21.36 18.93
N ASP A 22 53.07 -21.38 19.17
CA ASP A 22 52.17 -22.52 19.40
C ASP A 22 50.67 -22.10 19.49
N ALA A 23 49.75 -23.05 19.36
CA ALA A 23 48.31 -22.85 19.58
C ALA A 23 47.65 -24.11 20.18
N THR A 24 47.24 -24.05 21.45
CA THR A 24 46.75 -25.21 22.23
C THR A 24 45.27 -25.11 22.63
N GLY A 25 44.58 -26.27 22.68
CA GLY A 25 43.15 -26.38 23.07
C GLY A 25 42.39 -27.47 22.29
N MET A 26 42.73 -28.78 22.43
CA MET A 26 42.25 -29.69 23.50
C MET A 26 40.72 -29.88 23.49
N PHE A 27 40.10 -31.06 23.47
CA PHE A 27 40.45 -32.50 23.65
C PHE A 27 39.48 -33.32 22.73
N ARG A 28 39.39 -34.66 22.57
CA ARG A 28 40.15 -35.96 22.66
C ARG A 28 39.14 -37.00 22.05
N TYR A 29 39.38 -38.28 21.71
CA TYR A 29 40.45 -39.29 21.81
C TYR A 29 40.22 -40.26 20.60
N GLY A 30 41.11 -41.14 20.13
CA GLY A 30 42.48 -41.49 20.51
C GLY A 30 42.74 -43.00 20.28
N GLN A 31 43.19 -43.38 19.08
CA GLN A 31 43.66 -44.74 18.75
C GLN A 31 45.19 -44.81 18.86
N SER A 32 45.73 -45.95 19.30
CA SER A 32 47.12 -46.10 19.75
C SER A 32 47.92 -47.14 18.96
N ALA A 33 49.19 -46.83 18.65
CA ALA A 33 50.20 -47.80 18.23
C ALA A 33 51.55 -47.51 18.95
N PRO A 34 52.40 -48.52 19.26
CA PRO A 34 53.56 -48.34 20.15
C PRO A 34 54.84 -47.84 19.44
N PRO A 35 55.85 -47.36 20.20
CA PRO A 35 57.09 -46.78 19.68
C PRO A 35 58.28 -47.75 19.68
N THR A 36 59.39 -47.35 19.04
CA THR A 36 60.74 -47.91 19.29
C THR A 36 61.83 -46.83 19.29
N GLN A 37 62.39 -46.54 20.46
CA GLN A 37 63.73 -45.93 20.63
C GLN A 37 64.37 -46.47 21.92
N ALA A 38 65.60 -46.96 21.80
CA ALA A 38 66.68 -47.03 22.80
C ALA A 38 67.69 -48.10 22.35
N ALA A 39 68.98 -47.92 22.64
CA ALA A 39 70.03 -48.88 22.32
C ALA A 39 71.08 -48.97 23.43
N ALA A 40 71.70 -50.14 23.60
CA ALA A 40 72.91 -50.32 24.38
C ALA A 40 73.74 -51.52 23.87
N ALA A 41 75.05 -51.27 23.72
CA ALA A 41 76.27 -52.12 23.78
C ALA A 41 76.18 -53.69 23.83
N PRO A 42 77.25 -54.45 23.42
CA PRO A 42 78.66 -54.02 23.37
C PRO A 42 79.59 -54.55 22.23
N SER A 43 80.76 -53.90 22.12
CA SER A 43 82.11 -54.42 21.80
C SER A 43 82.40 -55.45 20.67
N THR A 44 83.11 -54.97 19.63
CA THR A 44 84.32 -55.56 18.96
C THR A 44 84.36 -57.07 18.61
N ARG A 45 84.75 -57.46 17.39
CA ARG A 45 86.16 -57.38 16.89
C ARG A 45 86.28 -57.43 15.35
N MET A 46 87.45 -57.03 14.85
CA MET A 46 87.85 -57.12 13.44
C MET A 46 88.30 -58.53 13.05
N ALA A 47 88.06 -58.90 11.79
CA ALA A 47 88.93 -59.80 11.02
C ALA A 47 88.85 -59.43 9.53
N ALA A 48 89.94 -59.58 8.80
CA ALA A 48 89.99 -59.39 7.36
C ALA A 48 90.84 -60.48 6.69
N ARG A 49 90.62 -60.66 5.38
CA ARG A 49 91.54 -61.20 4.34
C ARG A 49 91.23 -62.59 3.76
N LYS A 50 91.07 -62.57 2.42
CA LYS A 50 91.10 -63.66 1.42
C LYS A 50 89.88 -64.60 1.32
N ILE A 51 89.78 -65.22 0.15
CA ILE A 51 88.55 -65.67 -0.53
C ILE A 51 88.72 -67.14 -0.99
N PRO A 52 87.64 -67.94 -0.92
CA PRO A 52 87.35 -68.93 -1.95
C PRO A 52 85.92 -68.78 -2.52
N GLN A 53 85.74 -68.93 -3.83
CA GLN A 53 84.42 -69.10 -4.47
C GLN A 53 84.03 -70.58 -4.49
N TRP A 54 82.73 -70.88 -4.38
CA TRP A 54 82.18 -72.23 -4.60
C TRP A 54 80.85 -72.14 -5.36
N VAL A 55 80.72 -72.90 -6.45
CA VAL A 55 79.70 -72.67 -7.50
C VAL A 55 78.64 -73.80 -7.53
N PHE A 56 78.06 -74.12 -6.37
CA PHE A 56 77.18 -75.30 -6.23
C PHE A 56 75.70 -75.00 -5.96
N LEU A 57 75.35 -73.85 -5.38
CA LEU A 57 74.00 -73.59 -4.88
C LEU A 57 72.90 -73.44 -5.95
N ASN A 58 73.29 -73.15 -7.20
CA ASN A 58 72.36 -72.68 -8.23
C ASN A 58 71.38 -73.76 -8.74
N HIS A 59 71.76 -75.04 -8.67
CA HIS A 59 70.90 -76.15 -9.13
C HIS A 59 69.91 -76.65 -8.06
N LEU A 60 70.23 -76.48 -6.77
CA LEU A 60 69.36 -76.99 -5.69
C LEU A 60 68.01 -76.24 -5.62
N PHE A 61 68.00 -74.94 -5.93
CA PHE A 61 66.79 -74.13 -5.92
C PHE A 61 65.96 -74.23 -7.21
N GLY A 62 66.58 -74.49 -8.36
CA GLY A 62 65.88 -74.58 -9.64
C GLY A 62 65.00 -75.83 -9.75
N ASP A 63 65.60 -77.00 -9.52
CA ASP A 63 65.01 -78.26 -9.99
C ASP A 63 64.15 -78.99 -8.94
N VAL A 64 64.28 -78.64 -7.65
CA VAL A 64 63.63 -79.36 -6.54
C VAL A 64 62.46 -78.59 -5.92
N LEU A 65 62.52 -77.25 -5.85
CA LEU A 65 61.58 -76.45 -5.04
C LEU A 65 60.42 -75.82 -5.86
N LEU A 66 60.54 -75.79 -7.19
CA LEU A 66 59.61 -75.08 -8.09
C LEU A 66 58.58 -75.97 -8.84
N GLN A 67 58.52 -77.28 -8.54
CA GLN A 67 57.60 -78.21 -9.21
C GLN A 67 56.29 -78.53 -8.45
N ASP A 68 56.00 -77.91 -7.30
CA ASP A 68 54.68 -78.07 -6.65
C ASP A 68 53.57 -77.38 -7.45
N ARG A 69 52.91 -78.17 -8.30
CA ARG A 69 51.77 -77.73 -9.13
C ARG A 69 50.45 -77.64 -8.36
N ALA A 70 50.36 -78.10 -7.11
CA ALA A 70 49.13 -78.00 -6.32
C ALA A 70 48.83 -76.54 -5.92
N ALA A 71 49.87 -75.78 -5.55
CA ALA A 71 49.74 -74.39 -5.10
C ALA A 71 49.20 -73.43 -6.19
N LEU A 72 49.55 -73.67 -7.46
CA LEU A 72 49.20 -72.76 -8.56
C LEU A 72 47.73 -72.86 -9.00
N GLY A 73 47.11 -74.04 -8.86
CA GLY A 73 45.70 -74.24 -9.24
C GLY A 73 44.72 -73.41 -8.41
N ALA A 74 44.98 -73.25 -7.12
CA ALA A 74 44.13 -72.49 -6.20
C ALA A 74 44.02 -70.98 -6.56
N SER A 75 45.08 -70.42 -7.15
CA SER A 75 45.15 -68.99 -7.46
C SER A 75 44.27 -68.57 -8.64
N GLY A 76 44.09 -69.44 -9.66
CA GLY A 76 43.37 -69.10 -10.88
C GLY A 76 41.86 -68.83 -10.68
N ALA A 77 41.21 -69.62 -9.84
CA ALA A 77 39.79 -69.43 -9.49
C ALA A 77 39.56 -68.19 -8.62
N SER A 78 40.54 -67.86 -7.76
CA SER A 78 40.49 -66.71 -6.85
C SER A 78 40.46 -65.37 -7.60
N VAL A 79 41.27 -65.19 -8.64
CA VAL A 79 41.33 -63.91 -9.38
C VAL A 79 40.02 -63.60 -10.11
N LYS A 80 39.42 -64.56 -10.81
CA LYS A 80 38.15 -64.33 -11.54
C LYS A 80 36.99 -64.04 -10.60
N THR A 81 36.89 -64.74 -9.47
CA THR A 81 35.85 -64.49 -8.45
C THR A 81 36.06 -63.17 -7.71
N ASN A 82 37.31 -62.76 -7.47
CA ASN A 82 37.65 -61.45 -6.87
C ASN A 82 37.32 -60.29 -7.84
N LEU A 83 37.61 -60.42 -9.14
CA LEU A 83 37.22 -59.42 -10.15
C LEU A 83 35.70 -59.27 -10.24
N LEU A 84 34.96 -60.39 -10.33
CA LEU A 84 33.50 -60.38 -10.34
C LEU A 84 32.93 -59.77 -9.06
N ARG A 85 33.48 -60.12 -7.89
CA ARG A 85 33.11 -59.51 -6.59
C ARG A 85 33.33 -58.00 -6.58
N ARG A 86 34.47 -57.52 -7.11
CA ARG A 86 34.77 -56.07 -7.23
C ARG A 86 33.80 -55.37 -8.19
N ALA A 87 33.46 -55.98 -9.32
CA ALA A 87 32.48 -55.43 -10.26
C ALA A 87 31.08 -55.35 -9.65
N VAL A 88 30.62 -56.41 -8.98
CA VAL A 88 29.33 -56.44 -8.27
C VAL A 88 29.30 -55.41 -7.13
N LEU A 89 30.37 -55.28 -6.34
CA LEU A 89 30.48 -54.27 -5.29
C LEU A 89 30.53 -52.84 -5.87
N GLY A 90 31.17 -52.62 -7.02
CA GLY A 90 31.19 -51.33 -7.71
C GLY A 90 29.81 -50.93 -8.26
N VAL A 91 29.11 -51.87 -8.88
CA VAL A 91 27.71 -51.67 -9.33
C VAL A 91 26.79 -51.43 -8.14
N ALA A 92 26.93 -52.19 -7.05
CA ALA A 92 26.17 -51.97 -5.82
C ALA A 92 26.45 -50.59 -5.21
N ALA A 93 27.72 -50.15 -5.17
CA ALA A 93 28.09 -48.82 -4.68
C ALA A 93 27.50 -47.69 -5.55
N LEU A 94 27.51 -47.85 -6.88
CA LEU A 94 26.89 -46.90 -7.82
C LEU A 94 25.36 -46.86 -7.67
N LEU A 95 24.71 -48.02 -7.48
CA LEU A 95 23.27 -48.09 -7.21
C LEU A 95 22.91 -47.46 -5.86
N CYS A 96 23.70 -47.69 -4.81
CA CYS A 96 23.53 -47.04 -3.51
C CYS A 96 23.75 -45.51 -3.58
N LEU A 97 24.72 -45.04 -4.38
CA LEU A 97 24.96 -43.62 -4.59
C LEU A 97 23.83 -42.97 -5.40
N PHE A 98 23.35 -43.63 -6.46
CA PHE A 98 22.19 -43.19 -7.24
C PHE A 98 20.92 -43.12 -6.39
N ALA A 99 20.65 -44.16 -5.59
CA ALA A 99 19.53 -44.17 -4.64
C ALA A 99 19.70 -43.09 -3.55
N GLY A 100 20.91 -42.87 -3.03
CA GLY A 100 21.22 -41.82 -2.07
C GLY A 100 20.94 -40.41 -2.63
N ILE A 101 21.31 -40.14 -3.87
CA ILE A 101 20.98 -38.90 -4.59
C ILE A 101 19.45 -38.79 -4.79
N GLY A 102 18.79 -39.90 -5.13
CA GLY A 102 17.33 -39.98 -5.25
C GLY A 102 16.60 -39.63 -3.94
N PHE A 103 16.98 -40.25 -2.83
CA PHE A 103 16.45 -39.95 -1.50
C PHE A 103 16.78 -38.52 -1.05
N LEU A 104 17.99 -38.03 -1.26
CA LEU A 104 18.38 -36.66 -0.89
C LEU A 104 17.61 -35.60 -1.68
N THR A 105 17.50 -35.75 -3.00
CA THR A 105 16.73 -34.82 -3.84
C THR A 105 15.24 -34.87 -3.52
N SER A 106 14.69 -36.05 -3.24
CA SER A 106 13.31 -36.23 -2.79
C SER A 106 13.05 -35.63 -1.41
N PHE A 107 13.95 -35.83 -0.45
CA PHE A 107 13.88 -35.24 0.89
C PHE A 107 13.91 -33.71 0.81
N LEU A 108 14.85 -33.12 0.07
CA LEU A 108 14.97 -31.67 -0.07
C LEU A 108 13.73 -31.06 -0.76
N ARG A 109 13.21 -31.70 -1.82
CA ARG A 109 11.99 -31.26 -2.52
C ARG A 109 10.73 -31.38 -1.66
N ASN A 110 10.55 -32.49 -0.94
CA ASN A 110 9.43 -32.66 -0.01
C ASN A 110 9.53 -31.72 1.20
N ARG A 111 10.73 -31.50 1.75
CA ARG A 111 10.96 -30.52 2.83
C ARG A 111 10.65 -29.09 2.38
N SER A 112 10.99 -28.72 1.15
CA SER A 112 10.61 -27.44 0.55
C SER A 112 9.08 -27.30 0.37
N LEU A 113 8.41 -28.37 -0.10
CA LEU A 113 6.95 -28.40 -0.21
C LEU A 113 6.25 -28.22 1.15
N VAL A 114 6.69 -28.97 2.18
CA VAL A 114 6.21 -28.83 3.56
C VAL A 114 6.46 -27.42 4.10
N ALA A 115 7.62 -26.82 3.83
CA ALA A 115 7.95 -25.47 4.27
C ALA A 115 7.08 -24.40 3.59
N GLN A 116 6.82 -24.52 2.28
CA GLN A 116 5.93 -23.61 1.53
C GLN A 116 4.50 -23.66 2.09
N VAL A 117 3.93 -24.87 2.23
CA VAL A 117 2.57 -25.07 2.78
C VAL A 117 2.47 -24.55 4.21
N ARG A 118 3.45 -24.86 5.07
CA ARG A 118 3.49 -24.38 6.47
C ARG A 118 3.63 -22.85 6.54
N SER A 119 4.43 -22.23 5.67
CA SER A 119 4.56 -20.78 5.62
C SER A 119 3.24 -20.11 5.22
N ALA A 120 2.58 -20.62 4.16
CA ALA A 120 1.28 -20.13 3.72
C ALA A 120 0.18 -20.31 4.79
N ALA A 121 0.16 -21.44 5.49
CA ALA A 121 -0.79 -21.72 6.57
C ALA A 121 -0.54 -20.86 7.83
N ASN A 122 0.72 -20.75 8.28
CA ASN A 122 1.08 -19.88 9.41
C ASN A 122 0.84 -18.38 9.10
N GLY A 123 0.91 -17.99 7.82
CA GLY A 123 0.49 -16.67 7.37
C GLY A 123 -0.98 -16.34 7.68
N MET A 124 -1.85 -17.33 7.90
CA MET A 124 -3.27 -17.12 8.22
C MET A 124 -3.54 -16.85 9.70
N THR A 125 -2.70 -17.37 10.60
CA THR A 125 -2.91 -17.24 12.05
C THR A 125 -2.39 -15.92 12.61
N ALA A 126 -1.49 -15.25 11.88
CA ALA A 126 -0.88 -13.97 12.26
C ALA A 126 -1.44 -12.79 11.43
N ASP A 127 -2.73 -12.46 11.62
CA ASP A 127 -3.35 -11.27 11.02
C ASP A 127 -4.58 -10.74 11.82
N PRO A 128 -4.54 -9.55 12.44
CA PRO A 128 -5.70 -8.91 13.06
C PRO A 128 -6.71 -8.33 12.04
N GLY A 129 -6.39 -8.32 10.74
CA GLY A 129 -7.20 -7.78 9.64
C GLY A 129 -8.37 -8.66 9.19
N SER A 130 -8.87 -9.55 10.04
CA SER A 130 -10.13 -10.27 9.76
C SER A 130 -11.31 -9.29 9.85
N PRO A 131 -12.26 -9.29 8.88
CA PRO A 131 -13.41 -8.38 8.90
C PRO A 131 -14.22 -8.57 10.20
N LYS A 132 -14.44 -7.48 10.94
CA LYS A 132 -15.08 -7.54 12.28
C LYS A 132 -16.60 -7.58 12.17
N LEU A 133 -17.14 -6.96 11.13
CA LEU A 133 -18.52 -7.13 10.68
C LEU A 133 -18.51 -7.84 9.32
N ALA A 134 -19.59 -8.57 9.00
CA ALA A 134 -19.79 -9.18 7.68
C ALA A 134 -19.88 -8.15 6.53
N SER A 135 -19.97 -6.85 6.85
CA SER A 135 -19.92 -5.71 5.94
C SER A 135 -18.51 -5.20 5.64
N ASP A 136 -17.48 -5.58 6.39
CA ASP A 136 -16.11 -5.08 6.17
C ASP A 136 -15.47 -5.73 4.93
N LEU A 137 -14.57 -5.00 4.25
CA LEU A 137 -13.80 -5.54 3.13
C LEU A 137 -12.48 -6.14 3.60
N PRO A 138 -12.13 -7.37 3.19
CA PRO A 138 -10.82 -7.96 3.44
C PRO A 138 -9.65 -7.05 3.05
N ALA A 139 -8.61 -7.02 3.90
CA ALA A 139 -7.36 -6.35 3.56
C ALA A 139 -6.67 -7.04 2.37
N ARG A 140 -5.91 -6.27 1.57
CA ARG A 140 -5.21 -6.80 0.38
C ARG A 140 -4.25 -7.92 0.78
N ASP A 141 -3.51 -7.74 1.87
CA ASP A 141 -2.54 -8.71 2.40
C ASP A 141 -3.20 -10.04 2.77
N SER A 142 -4.38 -10.01 3.40
CA SER A 142 -5.13 -11.22 3.75
C SER A 142 -5.59 -11.99 2.49
N LEU A 143 -5.93 -11.28 1.41
CA LEU A 143 -6.24 -11.88 0.10
C LEU A 143 -4.99 -12.38 -0.63
N MET A 144 -3.84 -11.70 -0.54
CA MET A 144 -2.56 -12.16 -1.10
C MET A 144 -2.05 -13.43 -0.39
N ARG A 145 -2.22 -13.50 0.93
CA ARG A 145 -1.97 -14.72 1.71
C ARG A 145 -2.90 -15.85 1.27
N LEU A 146 -4.20 -15.59 1.11
CA LEU A 146 -5.18 -16.57 0.63
C LEU A 146 -4.81 -17.12 -0.76
N GLU A 147 -4.41 -16.25 -1.69
CA GLU A 147 -3.89 -16.64 -3.01
C GLU A 147 -2.62 -17.51 -2.93
N THR A 148 -1.70 -17.21 -2.00
CA THR A 148 -0.49 -18.02 -1.78
C THR A 148 -0.82 -19.43 -1.30
N LEU A 149 -1.84 -19.57 -0.43
CA LEU A 149 -2.34 -20.87 0.00
C LEU A 149 -3.12 -21.58 -1.12
N ARG A 150 -3.92 -20.85 -1.91
CA ARG A 150 -4.63 -21.37 -3.09
C ARG A 150 -3.68 -22.00 -4.11
N GLN A 151 -2.57 -21.33 -4.43
CA GLN A 151 -1.54 -21.87 -5.34
C GLN A 151 -0.87 -23.13 -4.77
N SER A 152 -0.65 -23.17 -3.46
CA SER A 152 -0.12 -24.36 -2.77
C SER A 152 -1.09 -25.53 -2.83
N LEU A 153 -2.39 -25.29 -2.56
CA LEU A 153 -3.46 -26.27 -2.62
C LEU A 153 -3.67 -26.80 -4.05
N ALA A 154 -3.72 -25.91 -5.05
CA ALA A 154 -3.86 -26.29 -6.45
C ALA A 154 -2.71 -27.19 -6.92
N ARG A 155 -1.48 -26.91 -6.48
CA ARG A 155 -0.30 -27.75 -6.77
C ARG A 155 -0.39 -29.13 -6.10
N LEU A 156 -0.87 -29.21 -4.85
CA LEU A 156 -1.10 -30.50 -4.19
C LEU A 156 -2.21 -31.31 -4.88
N GLY A 157 -3.32 -30.67 -5.27
CA GLY A 157 -4.40 -31.32 -6.01
C GLY A 157 -3.98 -31.82 -7.39
N MET A 158 -3.17 -31.06 -8.12
CA MET A 158 -2.51 -31.50 -9.36
C MET A 158 -1.61 -32.72 -9.11
N TYR A 159 -0.77 -32.69 -8.07
CA TYR A 159 0.09 -33.84 -7.74
C TYR A 159 -0.68 -35.08 -7.29
N GLU A 160 -1.91 -34.95 -6.79
CA GLU A 160 -2.77 -36.11 -6.48
C GLU A 160 -3.45 -36.69 -7.73
N ARG A 161 -3.84 -35.83 -8.69
CA ARG A 161 -4.55 -36.22 -9.93
C ARG A 161 -3.61 -36.73 -11.03
N GLU A 162 -2.45 -36.09 -11.20
CA GLU A 162 -1.46 -36.37 -12.26
C GLU A 162 -0.21 -37.11 -11.71
N GLY A 163 -0.08 -37.17 -10.39
CA GLY A 163 1.09 -37.70 -9.68
C GLY A 163 2.23 -36.67 -9.55
N PRO A 164 2.96 -36.60 -8.43
CA PRO A 164 4.03 -35.63 -8.23
C PRO A 164 5.23 -35.86 -9.18
N PRO A 165 6.15 -34.89 -9.38
CA PRO A 165 7.35 -35.10 -10.20
C PRO A 165 8.21 -36.27 -9.71
N LEU A 166 8.79 -37.07 -10.62
CA LEU A 166 9.63 -38.25 -10.29
C LEU A 166 10.68 -38.00 -9.20
N SER A 167 11.28 -36.81 -9.20
CA SER A 167 12.21 -36.31 -8.18
C SER A 167 11.68 -36.32 -6.73
N MET A 168 10.37 -36.47 -6.52
CA MET A 168 9.71 -36.57 -5.20
C MET A 168 9.17 -37.98 -4.90
N ARG A 169 9.18 -38.91 -5.89
CA ARG A 169 8.54 -40.25 -5.79
C ARG A 169 9.40 -41.32 -5.09
N TRP A 170 10.59 -40.98 -4.59
CA TRP A 170 11.49 -41.91 -3.87
C TRP A 170 11.00 -42.23 -2.44
N GLY A 171 9.76 -42.75 -2.29
CA GLY A 171 9.14 -43.15 -1.01
C GLY A 171 8.81 -42.01 -0.03
N LEU A 172 9.46 -40.85 -0.13
CA LEU A 172 9.38 -39.72 0.80
C LEU A 172 8.29 -38.69 0.44
N TYR A 173 7.35 -39.00 -0.45
CA TYR A 173 6.31 -38.06 -0.85
C TYR A 173 5.31 -37.81 0.30
N THR A 174 5.20 -36.55 0.72
CA THR A 174 4.33 -36.14 1.84
C THR A 174 3.11 -35.33 1.38
N GLY A 175 3.04 -34.92 0.10
CA GLY A 175 2.00 -33.99 -0.37
C GLY A 175 0.56 -34.50 -0.23
N SER A 176 0.32 -35.79 -0.45
CA SER A 176 -1.01 -36.41 -0.24
C SER A 176 -1.48 -36.33 1.23
N LYS A 177 -0.55 -36.38 2.19
CA LYS A 177 -0.84 -36.18 3.62
C LYS A 177 -1.09 -34.71 3.99
N LEU A 178 -0.53 -33.76 3.22
CA LEU A 178 -0.77 -32.33 3.42
C LEU A 178 -2.09 -31.85 2.79
N LEU A 179 -2.57 -32.53 1.75
CA LEU A 179 -3.70 -32.08 0.93
C LEU A 179 -5.00 -31.87 1.76
N PRO A 180 -5.44 -32.78 2.65
CA PRO A 180 -6.67 -32.56 3.43
C PRO A 180 -6.60 -31.37 4.38
N ASP A 181 -5.49 -31.20 5.10
CA ASP A 181 -5.29 -30.05 6.00
C ASP A 181 -5.19 -28.74 5.22
N THR A 182 -4.48 -28.73 4.10
CA THR A 182 -4.35 -27.54 3.23
C THR A 182 -5.71 -27.16 2.63
N ARG A 183 -6.52 -28.16 2.22
CA ARG A 183 -7.89 -27.99 1.72
C ARG A 183 -8.78 -27.34 2.78
N ARG A 184 -8.78 -27.88 4.00
CA ARG A 184 -9.53 -27.34 5.15
C ARG A 184 -9.13 -25.90 5.47
N ILE A 185 -7.85 -25.63 5.73
CA ILE A 185 -7.35 -24.29 6.12
C ILE A 185 -7.67 -23.24 5.03
N TYR A 186 -7.56 -23.62 3.75
CA TYR A 186 -7.95 -22.74 2.64
C TYR A 186 -9.45 -22.44 2.65
N PHE A 187 -10.32 -23.47 2.70
CA PHE A 187 -11.76 -23.25 2.63
C PHE A 187 -12.35 -22.61 3.87
N ASP A 188 -11.78 -22.83 5.06
CA ASP A 188 -12.13 -22.09 6.28
C ASP A 188 -11.84 -20.59 6.12
N ARG A 189 -10.64 -20.22 5.61
CA ARG A 189 -10.28 -18.80 5.43
C ARG A 189 -11.00 -18.16 4.24
N PHE A 190 -11.28 -18.90 3.17
CA PHE A 190 -12.12 -18.45 2.05
C PHE A 190 -13.57 -18.20 2.51
N LYS A 191 -14.12 -19.05 3.40
CA LYS A 191 -15.43 -18.85 4.02
C LYS A 191 -15.47 -17.59 4.88
N GLN A 192 -14.42 -17.34 5.68
CA GLN A 192 -14.31 -16.14 6.51
C GLN A 192 -14.17 -14.84 5.71
N LEU A 193 -13.37 -14.82 4.63
CA LEU A 193 -13.05 -13.58 3.92
C LEU A 193 -14.00 -13.24 2.76
N LEU A 194 -14.51 -14.25 2.04
CA LEU A 194 -15.24 -14.05 0.78
C LEU A 194 -16.60 -14.74 0.77
N PHE A 195 -16.64 -16.04 1.05
CA PHE A 195 -17.81 -16.86 0.70
C PHE A 195 -18.95 -16.82 1.72
N GLY A 196 -18.67 -16.82 3.04
CA GLY A 196 -19.71 -16.95 4.08
C GLY A 196 -20.73 -15.80 4.06
N GLY A 197 -20.26 -14.56 4.09
CA GLY A 197 -21.13 -13.38 3.97
C GLY A 197 -21.84 -13.29 2.62
N THR A 198 -21.23 -13.79 1.55
CA THR A 198 -21.82 -13.83 0.20
C THR A 198 -22.96 -14.85 0.11
N GLN A 199 -22.77 -16.07 0.61
CA GLN A 199 -23.81 -17.10 0.66
C GLN A 199 -24.96 -16.68 1.61
N GLN A 200 -24.64 -16.06 2.75
CA GLN A 200 -25.65 -15.49 3.63
C GLN A 200 -26.44 -14.36 2.94
N SER A 201 -25.79 -13.56 2.09
CA SER A 201 -26.44 -12.50 1.30
C SER A 201 -27.33 -13.06 0.18
N LEU A 202 -26.95 -14.18 -0.45
CA LEU A 202 -27.84 -14.91 -1.37
C LEU A 202 -29.11 -15.37 -0.65
N LEU A 203 -28.97 -16.09 0.47
CA LEU A 203 -30.09 -16.59 1.26
C LEU A 203 -30.97 -15.44 1.81
N ALA A 204 -30.36 -14.35 2.28
CA ALA A 204 -31.09 -13.17 2.74
C ALA A 204 -31.83 -12.44 1.61
N ALA A 205 -31.38 -12.53 0.36
CA ALA A 205 -32.12 -12.01 -0.79
C ALA A 205 -33.32 -12.93 -1.13
N LEU A 206 -33.15 -14.25 -1.11
CA LEU A 206 -34.25 -15.21 -1.34
C LEU A 206 -35.34 -15.10 -0.26
N ASN A 207 -34.96 -14.98 1.01
CA ASN A 207 -35.89 -14.80 2.13
C ASN A 207 -36.53 -13.39 2.21
N ARG A 208 -36.21 -12.48 1.27
CA ARG A 208 -36.86 -11.16 1.13
C ARG A 208 -37.81 -11.06 -0.07
N LEU A 209 -37.94 -12.12 -0.87
CA LEU A 209 -38.82 -12.12 -2.04
C LEU A 209 -40.30 -12.00 -1.59
N PRO A 210 -41.10 -11.11 -2.19
CA PRO A 210 -42.53 -11.00 -1.87
C PRO A 210 -43.32 -12.22 -2.39
N ARG A 211 -44.59 -12.33 -2.02
CA ARG A 211 -45.45 -13.45 -2.44
C ARG A 211 -45.76 -13.44 -3.95
N SER A 212 -45.67 -12.29 -4.60
CA SER A 212 -45.95 -12.06 -6.02
C SER A 212 -45.03 -10.95 -6.55
N PRO A 213 -44.51 -11.04 -7.79
CA PRO A 213 -43.69 -10.00 -8.41
C PRO A 213 -44.44 -8.68 -8.61
N GLY A 214 -43.74 -7.57 -8.36
CA GLY A 214 -44.15 -6.24 -8.80
C GLY A 214 -43.66 -5.93 -10.22
N LEU A 215 -44.28 -4.92 -10.85
CA LEU A 215 -44.01 -4.45 -12.23
C LEU A 215 -42.56 -3.98 -12.51
N LYS A 216 -41.66 -4.01 -11.53
CA LYS A 216 -40.26 -3.57 -11.63
C LYS A 216 -39.26 -4.61 -11.12
N ASP A 217 -39.72 -5.78 -10.66
CA ASP A 217 -38.85 -6.79 -10.09
C ASP A 217 -38.16 -7.60 -11.20
N ASP A 218 -36.85 -7.84 -11.09
CA ASP A 218 -36.12 -8.62 -12.09
C ASP A 218 -36.16 -10.12 -11.77
N TYR A 219 -36.85 -10.86 -12.64
CA TYR A 219 -36.78 -12.32 -12.72
C TYR A 219 -35.32 -12.81 -12.80
N GLY A 220 -34.47 -12.16 -13.59
CA GLY A 220 -33.07 -12.55 -13.80
C GLY A 220 -32.23 -12.48 -12.53
N TYR A 221 -32.30 -11.37 -11.79
CA TYR A 221 -31.67 -11.23 -10.49
C TYR A 221 -32.11 -12.34 -9.53
N SER A 222 -33.41 -12.61 -9.45
CA SER A 222 -34.00 -13.58 -8.53
C SER A 222 -33.64 -15.02 -8.91
N TYR A 223 -33.74 -15.35 -10.20
CA TYR A 223 -33.37 -16.65 -10.78
C TYR A 223 -31.89 -16.96 -10.56
N ASN A 224 -31.00 -16.02 -10.91
CA ASN A 224 -29.56 -16.22 -10.76
C ASN A 224 -29.15 -16.32 -9.28
N THR A 225 -29.81 -15.59 -8.39
CA THR A 225 -29.60 -15.72 -6.93
C THR A 225 -30.01 -17.10 -6.42
N LEU A 226 -31.14 -17.64 -6.87
CA LEU A 226 -31.57 -19.01 -6.53
C LEU A 226 -30.62 -20.06 -7.11
N LYS A 227 -30.25 -19.93 -8.40
CA LYS A 227 -29.34 -20.85 -9.09
C LYS A 227 -28.00 -20.96 -8.35
N ALA A 228 -27.35 -19.83 -8.06
CA ALA A 228 -26.08 -19.83 -7.32
C ALA A 228 -26.23 -20.31 -5.86
N TYR A 229 -27.37 -20.09 -5.21
CA TYR A 229 -27.61 -20.66 -3.88
C TYR A 229 -27.70 -22.19 -3.92
N LEU A 230 -28.38 -22.76 -4.92
CA LEU A 230 -28.45 -24.21 -5.15
C LEU A 230 -27.08 -24.80 -5.55
N GLU A 231 -26.34 -24.17 -6.48
CA GLU A 231 -24.99 -24.59 -6.86
C GLU A 231 -24.02 -24.61 -5.68
N THR A 232 -24.12 -23.64 -4.77
CA THR A 232 -23.26 -23.55 -3.58
C THR A 232 -23.77 -24.36 -2.38
N THR A 233 -24.83 -25.16 -2.57
CA THR A 233 -25.39 -26.09 -1.58
C THR A 233 -25.69 -27.46 -2.21
N SER A 234 -26.93 -27.72 -2.61
CA SER A 234 -27.44 -29.04 -2.98
C SER A 234 -27.08 -29.52 -4.39
N ASN A 235 -26.54 -28.65 -5.25
CA ASN A 235 -26.35 -28.91 -6.68
C ASN A 235 -24.94 -28.49 -7.16
N HIS A 236 -23.93 -28.79 -6.35
CA HIS A 236 -22.52 -28.48 -6.62
C HIS A 236 -22.00 -29.08 -7.93
N ASP A 237 -22.58 -30.18 -8.40
CA ASP A 237 -22.31 -30.82 -9.68
C ASP A 237 -22.72 -29.95 -10.89
N LYS A 238 -23.66 -29.02 -10.71
CA LYS A 238 -24.17 -28.10 -11.75
C LYS A 238 -23.39 -26.80 -11.86
N ALA A 239 -22.50 -26.48 -10.92
CA ALA A 239 -21.76 -25.21 -10.92
C ALA A 239 -20.92 -25.03 -12.19
N THR A 240 -20.93 -23.83 -12.78
CA THR A 240 -20.18 -23.51 -14.02
C THR A 240 -19.34 -22.24 -13.92
N LEU A 241 -18.20 -22.23 -14.62
CA LEU A 241 -17.18 -21.15 -14.54
C LEU A 241 -17.54 -19.86 -15.30
N ASP A 242 -18.46 -19.95 -16.26
CA ASP A 242 -19.04 -18.82 -16.98
C ASP A 242 -20.08 -18.05 -16.14
N PHE A 243 -20.70 -18.72 -15.16
CA PHE A 243 -21.78 -18.16 -14.34
C PHE A 243 -21.35 -17.83 -12.90
N LEU A 244 -20.98 -18.86 -12.13
CA LEU A 244 -20.90 -18.77 -10.68
C LEU A 244 -19.83 -17.78 -10.15
N PRO A 245 -18.59 -17.75 -10.68
CA PRO A 245 -17.56 -16.86 -10.14
C PRO A 245 -17.89 -15.38 -10.33
N SER A 246 -18.49 -15.01 -11.47
CA SER A 246 -18.96 -13.65 -11.75
C SER A 246 -20.09 -13.24 -10.83
N LEU A 247 -21.10 -14.12 -10.62
CA LEU A 247 -22.21 -13.79 -9.74
C LEU A 247 -21.78 -13.68 -8.27
N LEU A 248 -20.92 -14.59 -7.78
CA LEU A 248 -20.41 -14.51 -6.41
C LEU A 248 -19.56 -13.25 -6.20
N GLN A 249 -18.75 -12.84 -7.19
CA GLN A 249 -17.99 -11.59 -7.14
C GLN A 249 -18.93 -10.36 -7.08
N ASP A 250 -19.97 -10.29 -7.91
CA ASP A 250 -20.96 -9.19 -7.90
C ASP A 250 -21.74 -9.11 -6.57
N ARG A 251 -22.13 -10.27 -6.02
CA ARG A 251 -22.85 -10.36 -4.74
C ARG A 251 -21.96 -10.01 -3.55
N TRP A 252 -20.69 -10.41 -3.57
CA TRP A 252 -19.67 -10.00 -2.61
C TRP A 252 -19.37 -8.51 -2.68
N LEU A 253 -19.32 -7.93 -3.89
CA LEU A 253 -19.11 -6.50 -4.08
C LEU A 253 -20.25 -5.67 -3.48
N ALA A 254 -21.50 -6.09 -3.66
CA ALA A 254 -22.69 -5.38 -3.19
C ALA A 254 -22.71 -3.88 -3.60
N GLY A 255 -22.25 -3.59 -4.83
CA GLY A 255 -22.19 -2.23 -5.38
C GLY A 255 -21.00 -1.37 -4.92
N ARG A 256 -20.12 -1.89 -4.05
CA ARG A 256 -18.94 -1.16 -3.55
C ARG A 256 -17.86 -1.01 -4.62
N ALA A 257 -17.24 0.17 -4.69
CA ALA A 257 -16.01 0.37 -5.45
C ALA A 257 -14.81 -0.25 -4.68
N ILE A 258 -14.00 -1.05 -5.36
CA ILE A 258 -12.83 -1.75 -4.81
C ILE A 258 -11.66 -1.59 -5.79
N ASP A 259 -10.42 -1.60 -5.30
CA ASP A 259 -9.24 -1.54 -6.15
C ASP A 259 -9.12 -2.76 -7.10
N PRO A 260 -8.61 -2.59 -8.34
CA PRO A 260 -8.53 -3.67 -9.33
C PRO A 260 -7.75 -4.91 -8.89
N GLU A 261 -6.78 -4.74 -7.99
CA GLU A 261 -5.94 -5.84 -7.50
C GLU A 261 -6.67 -6.70 -6.47
N ARG A 262 -7.43 -6.11 -5.53
CA ARG A 262 -8.35 -6.88 -4.66
C ARG A 262 -9.47 -7.55 -5.46
N LEU A 263 -10.01 -6.89 -6.49
CA LEU A 263 -10.99 -7.51 -7.41
C LEU A 263 -10.43 -8.77 -8.09
N LYS A 264 -9.22 -8.68 -8.64
CA LYS A 264 -8.50 -9.77 -9.29
C LYS A 264 -8.14 -10.91 -8.32
N LEU A 265 -7.65 -10.59 -7.12
CA LEU A 265 -7.38 -11.58 -6.07
C LEU A 265 -8.64 -12.32 -5.64
N ALA A 266 -9.73 -11.61 -5.36
CA ALA A 266 -11.01 -12.20 -4.97
C ALA A 266 -11.58 -13.10 -6.08
N ARG A 267 -11.53 -12.65 -7.35
CA ARG A 267 -11.99 -13.43 -8.51
C ARG A 267 -11.24 -14.76 -8.63
N ALA A 268 -9.91 -14.75 -8.51
CA ALA A 268 -9.12 -15.99 -8.54
C ALA A 268 -9.52 -17.02 -7.46
N GLN A 269 -10.05 -16.56 -6.31
CA GLN A 269 -10.57 -17.47 -5.28
C GLN A 269 -11.95 -18.04 -5.66
N PHE A 270 -12.84 -17.22 -6.25
CA PHE A 270 -14.16 -17.67 -6.71
C PHE A 270 -14.09 -18.61 -7.93
N ASP A 271 -13.18 -18.36 -8.88
CA ASP A 271 -12.91 -19.27 -10.00
C ASP A 271 -12.43 -20.64 -9.48
N PHE A 272 -11.46 -20.63 -8.55
CA PHE A 272 -10.91 -21.86 -7.97
C PHE A 272 -11.93 -22.61 -7.11
N TYR A 273 -12.69 -21.92 -6.26
CA TYR A 273 -13.79 -22.51 -5.49
C TYR A 273 -14.80 -23.19 -6.42
N THR A 274 -15.22 -22.52 -7.49
CA THR A 274 -16.14 -23.10 -8.48
C THR A 274 -15.54 -24.34 -9.16
N SER A 275 -14.24 -24.37 -9.44
CA SER A 275 -13.58 -25.55 -10.02
C SER A 275 -13.53 -26.76 -9.08
N GLU A 276 -13.37 -26.54 -7.77
CA GLU A 276 -13.31 -27.60 -6.75
C GLU A 276 -14.70 -28.04 -6.28
N LEU A 277 -15.66 -27.12 -6.21
CA LEU A 277 -17.07 -27.35 -5.86
C LEU A 277 -17.71 -28.43 -6.76
N ARG A 278 -17.38 -28.42 -8.06
CA ARG A 278 -17.82 -29.43 -9.03
C ARG A 278 -17.31 -30.86 -8.76
N ILE A 279 -16.26 -30.99 -7.94
CA ILE A 279 -15.64 -32.27 -7.59
C ILE A 279 -16.19 -32.75 -6.24
N GLU A 280 -16.20 -31.86 -5.25
CA GLU A 280 -16.70 -32.09 -3.89
C GLU A 280 -17.05 -30.73 -3.29
N ASN A 281 -18.25 -30.58 -2.72
CA ASN A 281 -18.60 -29.40 -1.94
C ASN A 281 -17.76 -29.36 -0.65
N PRO A 282 -16.90 -28.34 -0.42
CA PRO A 282 -16.08 -28.24 0.79
C PRO A 282 -16.88 -27.79 2.03
N TYR A 283 -18.20 -27.60 1.89
CA TYR A 283 -19.14 -27.18 2.93
C TYR A 283 -20.36 -28.12 2.96
N SER A 284 -21.43 -27.75 3.68
CA SER A 284 -22.67 -28.53 3.66
C SER A 284 -23.39 -28.40 2.31
N SER A 285 -24.00 -29.49 1.87
CA SER A 285 -24.93 -29.53 0.73
C SER A 285 -26.39 -29.30 1.15
N GLU A 286 -26.66 -29.07 2.43
CA GLU A 286 -27.96 -28.65 2.96
C GLU A 286 -28.33 -27.24 2.46
N ASN A 287 -29.62 -27.00 2.21
CA ASN A 287 -30.16 -25.70 1.85
C ASN A 287 -31.38 -25.35 2.72
N ASP A 288 -31.73 -24.07 2.77
CA ASP A 288 -33.01 -23.63 3.32
C ASP A 288 -34.12 -23.99 2.31
N ALA A 289 -34.71 -25.17 2.50
CA ALA A 289 -35.76 -25.69 1.65
C ALA A 289 -36.99 -24.76 1.59
N ARG A 290 -37.25 -23.96 2.63
CA ARG A 290 -38.35 -22.98 2.64
C ARG A 290 -38.00 -21.78 1.76
N ALA A 291 -36.78 -21.25 1.88
CA ALA A 291 -36.31 -20.19 0.99
C ALA A 291 -36.29 -20.63 -0.48
N VAL A 292 -35.84 -21.85 -0.76
CA VAL A 292 -35.83 -22.45 -2.11
C VAL A 292 -37.24 -22.61 -2.65
N GLU A 293 -38.18 -23.17 -1.87
CA GLU A 293 -39.56 -23.35 -2.33
C GLU A 293 -40.28 -22.00 -2.51
N SER A 294 -40.10 -21.04 -1.60
CA SER A 294 -40.64 -19.68 -1.73
C SER A 294 -40.09 -18.95 -2.96
N ALA A 295 -38.79 -19.06 -3.23
CA ALA A 295 -38.17 -18.48 -4.43
C ALA A 295 -38.67 -19.15 -5.73
N ARG A 296 -38.85 -20.48 -5.74
CA ARG A 296 -39.45 -21.21 -6.89
C ARG A 296 -40.88 -20.77 -7.14
N LYS A 297 -41.73 -20.70 -6.10
CA LYS A 297 -43.10 -20.19 -6.18
C LYS A 297 -43.13 -18.76 -6.72
N TYR A 298 -42.28 -17.87 -6.20
CA TYR A 298 -42.15 -16.49 -6.66
C TYR A 298 -41.75 -16.40 -8.15
N LEU A 299 -40.74 -17.16 -8.57
CA LEU A 299 -40.31 -17.23 -9.97
C LEU A 299 -41.40 -17.79 -10.90
N ALA A 300 -42.25 -18.71 -10.41
CA ALA A 300 -43.39 -19.24 -11.14
C ALA A 300 -44.59 -18.26 -11.25
N GLN A 301 -44.60 -17.14 -10.51
CA GLN A 301 -45.60 -16.08 -10.64
C GLN A 301 -45.24 -15.00 -11.70
N PHE A 302 -44.01 -15.01 -12.25
CA PHE A 302 -43.68 -14.14 -13.37
C PHE A 302 -44.42 -14.56 -14.65
N ALA A 303 -44.65 -13.59 -15.54
CA ALA A 303 -45.16 -13.88 -16.87
C ALA A 303 -44.18 -14.81 -17.63
N GLY A 304 -44.73 -15.79 -18.34
CA GLY A 304 -43.96 -16.80 -19.09
C GLY A 304 -42.78 -16.28 -19.93
N PRO A 305 -42.87 -15.12 -20.62
CA PRO A 305 -41.75 -14.55 -21.37
C PRO A 305 -40.47 -14.36 -20.55
N ASP A 306 -40.54 -13.97 -19.28
CA ASP A 306 -39.34 -13.64 -18.49
C ASP A 306 -38.48 -14.87 -18.18
N ARG A 307 -39.11 -16.03 -17.99
CA ARG A 307 -38.40 -17.31 -17.89
C ARG A 307 -37.76 -17.67 -19.22
N VAL A 308 -38.54 -17.65 -20.30
CA VAL A 308 -38.10 -18.00 -21.66
C VAL A 308 -36.86 -17.17 -22.04
N TYR A 309 -36.89 -15.87 -21.71
CA TYR A 309 -35.80 -14.93 -21.92
C TYR A 309 -34.49 -15.34 -21.23
N GLN A 310 -34.49 -15.65 -19.93
CA GLN A 310 -33.25 -16.03 -19.23
C GLN A 310 -32.67 -17.35 -19.76
N VAL A 311 -33.50 -18.27 -20.24
CA VAL A 311 -33.04 -19.51 -20.88
C VAL A 311 -32.38 -19.18 -22.23
N MET A 312 -32.97 -18.29 -23.03
CA MET A 312 -32.35 -17.81 -24.28
C MET A 312 -31.00 -17.11 -24.03
N ILE A 313 -30.92 -16.19 -23.05
CA ILE A 313 -29.67 -15.52 -22.66
C ILE A 313 -28.61 -16.55 -22.22
N THR A 314 -29.01 -17.59 -21.48
CA THR A 314 -28.12 -18.66 -21.03
C THR A 314 -27.55 -19.46 -22.21
N GLU A 315 -28.40 -19.89 -23.15
CA GLU A 315 -27.94 -20.62 -24.35
C GLU A 315 -27.12 -19.73 -25.30
N ALA A 316 -27.42 -18.43 -25.37
CA ALA A 316 -26.64 -17.45 -26.13
C ALA A 316 -25.23 -17.28 -25.54
N ASN A 317 -25.09 -17.18 -24.22
CA ASN A 317 -23.80 -17.07 -23.53
C ASN A 317 -22.95 -18.36 -23.61
N LYS A 318 -23.57 -19.54 -23.72
CA LYS A 318 -22.87 -20.81 -24.04
C LYS A 318 -22.35 -20.83 -25.48
N SER A 319 -23.07 -20.20 -26.40
CA SER A 319 -22.80 -20.23 -27.85
C SER A 319 -21.87 -19.10 -28.32
N VAL A 320 -21.82 -17.99 -27.58
CA VAL A 320 -21.08 -16.77 -27.93
C VAL A 320 -20.23 -16.34 -26.72
N PRO A 321 -18.90 -16.19 -26.86
CA PRO A 321 -18.04 -15.83 -25.74
C PRO A 321 -18.28 -14.39 -25.26
N PRO A 322 -18.03 -14.08 -23.97
CA PRO A 322 -18.13 -12.73 -23.44
C PRO A 322 -17.02 -11.82 -23.97
N VAL A 323 -17.35 -10.54 -24.12
CA VAL A 323 -16.44 -9.47 -24.56
C VAL A 323 -15.95 -8.68 -23.35
N VAL A 324 -14.62 -8.54 -23.22
CA VAL A 324 -13.98 -7.72 -22.18
C VAL A 324 -12.95 -6.82 -22.83
N PHE A 325 -13.22 -5.51 -22.82
CA PHE A 325 -12.40 -4.50 -23.49
C PHE A 325 -10.90 -4.63 -23.17
N ASN A 326 -10.52 -4.61 -21.88
CA ASN A 326 -9.11 -4.70 -21.46
C ASN A 326 -8.47 -6.10 -21.63
N LYS A 327 -9.23 -7.15 -22.01
CA LYS A 327 -8.66 -8.45 -22.44
C LYS A 327 -8.40 -8.48 -23.95
N LEU A 328 -9.25 -7.82 -24.74
CA LEU A 328 -9.13 -7.74 -26.20
C LEU A 328 -8.01 -6.77 -26.62
N PHE A 329 -8.03 -5.55 -26.07
CA PHE A 329 -6.99 -4.56 -26.29
C PHE A 329 -5.96 -4.66 -25.17
N LYS A 330 -4.85 -5.35 -25.44
CA LYS A 330 -3.71 -5.43 -24.52
C LYS A 330 -3.18 -4.03 -24.20
N ASP A 331 -2.61 -3.88 -23.01
CA ASP A 331 -1.97 -2.67 -22.49
C ASP A 331 -2.88 -1.42 -22.33
N SER A 332 -4.09 -1.45 -22.91
CA SER A 332 -5.13 -0.42 -22.77
C SER A 332 -5.42 -0.02 -21.33
N SER A 333 -5.28 -0.95 -20.37
CA SER A 333 -5.54 -0.72 -18.94
C SER A 333 -4.60 0.28 -18.27
N GLU A 334 -3.48 0.67 -18.90
CA GLU A 334 -2.67 1.80 -18.41
C GLU A 334 -3.33 3.16 -18.69
N VAL A 335 -4.27 3.23 -19.64
CA VAL A 335 -4.78 4.47 -20.23
C VAL A 335 -6.30 4.59 -20.13
N VAL A 336 -7.03 3.51 -20.41
CA VAL A 336 -8.50 3.41 -20.36
C VAL A 336 -8.90 2.10 -19.70
N THR A 337 -9.69 2.19 -18.64
CA THR A 337 -10.24 1.03 -17.94
C THR A 337 -11.73 0.90 -18.21
N ASN A 338 -12.21 -0.33 -18.36
CA ASN A 338 -13.63 -0.66 -18.42
C ASN A 338 -13.92 -1.78 -17.42
N THR A 339 -14.88 -1.56 -16.52
CA THR A 339 -15.23 -2.50 -15.44
C THR A 339 -16.42 -3.41 -15.78
N ARG A 340 -16.82 -3.51 -17.05
CA ARG A 340 -17.97 -4.29 -17.51
C ARG A 340 -17.54 -5.42 -18.45
N GLU A 341 -17.67 -6.66 -17.97
CA GLU A 341 -17.70 -7.82 -18.86
C GLU A 341 -19.07 -7.85 -19.57
N MET A 342 -19.04 -7.89 -20.91
CA MET A 342 -20.22 -7.92 -21.76
C MET A 342 -20.53 -9.36 -22.13
N ALA A 343 -21.56 -9.94 -21.50
CA ALA A 343 -21.98 -11.32 -21.75
C ALA A 343 -22.36 -11.53 -23.23
N GLY A 344 -22.00 -12.69 -23.78
CA GLY A 344 -22.06 -12.99 -25.22
C GLY A 344 -23.40 -12.68 -25.89
N ALA A 345 -24.52 -12.90 -25.19
CA ALA A 345 -25.87 -12.58 -25.65
C ALA A 345 -26.10 -11.11 -26.06
N TYR A 346 -25.32 -10.18 -25.50
CA TYR A 346 -25.41 -8.74 -25.75
C TYR A 346 -24.31 -8.23 -26.71
N THR A 347 -23.63 -9.12 -27.41
CA THR A 347 -22.72 -8.79 -28.52
C THR A 347 -23.46 -8.87 -29.86
N LYS A 348 -22.89 -8.36 -30.96
CA LYS A 348 -23.51 -8.45 -32.30
C LYS A 348 -23.76 -9.90 -32.77
N PRO A 349 -22.85 -10.88 -32.56
CA PRO A 349 -23.17 -12.30 -32.76
C PRO A 349 -24.29 -12.81 -31.83
N GLY A 350 -24.30 -12.37 -30.57
CA GLY A 350 -25.36 -12.67 -29.60
C GLY A 350 -26.73 -12.13 -30.01
N PHE A 351 -26.78 -10.93 -30.59
CA PHE A 351 -28.00 -10.33 -31.14
C PHE A 351 -28.59 -11.19 -32.26
N VAL A 352 -27.76 -11.70 -33.18
CA VAL A 352 -28.20 -12.61 -34.25
C VAL A 352 -28.74 -13.92 -33.67
N PHE A 353 -28.06 -14.51 -32.67
CA PHE A 353 -28.55 -15.70 -31.97
C PHE A 353 -29.92 -15.44 -31.31
N MET A 354 -30.04 -14.33 -30.58
CA MET A 354 -31.26 -13.95 -29.87
C MET A 354 -32.43 -13.66 -30.83
N GLN A 355 -32.18 -12.98 -31.96
CA GLN A 355 -33.19 -12.83 -33.03
C GLN A 355 -33.71 -14.18 -33.53
N ALA A 356 -32.83 -15.17 -33.75
CA ALA A 356 -33.23 -16.51 -34.20
C ALA A 356 -33.97 -17.31 -33.11
N ALA A 357 -33.56 -17.15 -31.84
CA ALA A 357 -34.19 -17.77 -30.68
C ALA A 357 -35.60 -17.23 -30.43
N MET A 358 -35.79 -15.91 -30.48
CA MET A 358 -37.09 -15.25 -30.24
C MET A 358 -38.15 -15.61 -31.30
N LYS A 359 -37.72 -15.88 -32.55
CA LYS A 359 -38.58 -16.43 -33.62
C LYS A 359 -38.99 -17.90 -33.40
N ASN A 360 -38.32 -18.62 -32.49
CA ASN A 360 -38.57 -20.04 -32.18
C ASN A 360 -38.63 -20.31 -30.66
N PRO A 361 -39.48 -19.59 -29.91
CA PRO A 361 -39.35 -19.51 -28.45
C PRO A 361 -39.70 -20.82 -27.73
N GLY A 362 -40.47 -21.71 -28.38
CA GLY A 362 -40.91 -22.99 -27.83
C GLY A 362 -39.79 -23.90 -27.31
N LYS A 363 -38.59 -23.84 -27.90
CA LYS A 363 -37.42 -24.63 -27.47
C LYS A 363 -36.93 -24.24 -26.06
N TYR A 364 -37.20 -23.00 -25.62
CA TYR A 364 -36.64 -22.42 -24.40
C TYR A 364 -37.66 -22.39 -23.23
N VAL A 365 -38.90 -22.84 -23.45
CA VAL A 365 -40.02 -22.78 -22.49
C VAL A 365 -39.78 -23.57 -21.19
N ASN A 366 -39.08 -24.70 -21.27
CA ASN A 366 -38.97 -25.65 -20.15
C ASN A 366 -37.83 -25.32 -19.16
N GLY A 367 -36.80 -24.57 -19.60
CA GLY A 367 -35.71 -24.06 -18.77
C GLY A 367 -34.91 -25.10 -17.99
N GLU A 368 -34.17 -24.63 -16.97
CA GLU A 368 -33.39 -25.50 -16.08
C GLU A 368 -34.30 -26.04 -14.96
N LEU A 369 -34.98 -27.16 -15.21
CA LEU A 369 -35.90 -27.79 -14.26
C LEU A 369 -35.31 -28.05 -12.87
N TRP A 370 -33.99 -28.28 -12.77
CA TRP A 370 -33.31 -28.46 -11.47
C TRP A 370 -33.27 -27.16 -10.63
N VAL A 371 -33.29 -25.98 -11.26
CA VAL A 371 -33.38 -24.68 -10.57
C VAL A 371 -34.83 -24.43 -10.15
N LEU A 372 -35.79 -24.62 -11.06
CA LEU A 372 -37.18 -24.19 -10.90
C LEU A 372 -38.12 -25.21 -10.22
N GLY A 373 -37.82 -26.51 -10.33
CA GLY A 373 -38.74 -27.58 -9.95
C GLY A 373 -39.97 -27.70 -10.87
N ASP A 374 -40.87 -28.62 -10.52
CA ASP A 374 -41.99 -29.04 -11.36
C ASP A 374 -43.10 -27.97 -11.53
N GLN A 375 -43.00 -26.87 -10.78
CA GLN A 375 -43.95 -25.74 -10.82
C GLN A 375 -43.79 -24.84 -12.06
N ALA A 376 -42.92 -25.20 -13.02
CA ALA A 376 -42.65 -24.40 -14.22
C ALA A 376 -43.81 -24.33 -15.25
N ALA A 377 -44.91 -25.08 -15.07
CA ALA A 377 -45.96 -25.26 -16.07
C ALA A 377 -47.05 -24.15 -16.12
N ALA A 378 -46.69 -22.88 -15.90
CA ALA A 378 -47.60 -21.76 -16.18
C ALA A 378 -47.90 -21.65 -17.70
N ALA A 379 -49.16 -21.41 -18.07
CA ALA A 379 -49.61 -21.34 -19.46
C ALA A 379 -49.11 -20.05 -20.13
N ILE A 380 -48.11 -20.17 -21.02
CA ILE A 380 -47.54 -19.03 -21.76
C ILE A 380 -48.40 -18.71 -22.99
N ASP A 381 -48.89 -17.47 -23.09
CA ASP A 381 -49.53 -16.96 -24.31
C ASP A 381 -48.48 -16.86 -25.44
N ARG A 382 -48.47 -17.86 -26.31
CA ARG A 382 -47.55 -17.97 -27.44
C ARG A 382 -47.78 -16.90 -28.51
N SER A 383 -48.91 -16.19 -28.51
CA SER A 383 -49.23 -15.18 -29.53
C SER A 383 -48.48 -13.86 -29.34
N LYS A 384 -48.15 -13.50 -28.09
CA LYS A 384 -47.42 -12.28 -27.74
C LYS A 384 -45.96 -12.52 -27.35
N LEU A 385 -45.63 -13.75 -26.95
CA LEU A 385 -44.32 -14.18 -26.47
C LEU A 385 -43.14 -13.63 -27.29
N GLU A 386 -43.16 -13.69 -28.63
CA GLU A 386 -42.06 -13.13 -29.43
C GLU A 386 -41.93 -11.60 -29.29
N GLN A 387 -43.03 -10.86 -29.26
CA GLN A 387 -43.03 -9.40 -29.13
C GLN A 387 -42.54 -8.98 -27.74
N ASP A 388 -43.02 -9.63 -26.68
CA ASP A 388 -42.64 -9.37 -25.30
C ASP A 388 -41.14 -9.66 -25.08
N LEU A 389 -40.65 -10.80 -25.59
CA LEU A 389 -39.22 -11.15 -25.57
C LEU A 389 -38.37 -10.11 -26.31
N ARG A 390 -38.81 -9.67 -27.49
CA ARG A 390 -38.06 -8.72 -28.34
C ARG A 390 -37.96 -7.35 -27.68
N GLY A 391 -39.06 -6.84 -27.13
CA GLY A 391 -39.08 -5.58 -26.37
C GLY A 391 -38.19 -5.64 -25.14
N ARG A 392 -38.26 -6.72 -24.34
CA ARG A 392 -37.34 -6.92 -23.21
C ARG A 392 -35.88 -6.98 -23.65
N PHE A 393 -35.58 -7.74 -24.71
CA PHE A 393 -34.21 -7.91 -25.20
C PHE A 393 -33.59 -6.59 -25.66
N TYR A 394 -34.31 -5.78 -26.44
CA TYR A 394 -33.79 -4.49 -26.93
C TYR A 394 -33.55 -3.51 -25.77
N ALA A 395 -34.50 -3.42 -24.82
CA ALA A 395 -34.33 -2.60 -23.63
C ALA A 395 -33.12 -3.01 -22.78
N ASP A 396 -32.88 -4.32 -22.59
CA ASP A 396 -31.68 -4.83 -21.91
C ASP A 396 -30.41 -4.62 -22.74
N TYR A 397 -30.42 -4.81 -24.06
CA TYR A 397 -29.27 -4.58 -24.94
C TYR A 397 -28.80 -3.12 -24.87
N ILE A 398 -29.74 -2.18 -24.92
CA ILE A 398 -29.50 -0.74 -24.75
C ILE A 398 -28.97 -0.45 -23.35
N ARG A 399 -29.58 -1.01 -22.30
CA ARG A 399 -29.12 -0.88 -20.91
C ARG A 399 -27.66 -1.33 -20.76
N GLN A 400 -27.30 -2.47 -21.32
CA GLN A 400 -25.98 -3.09 -21.20
C GLN A 400 -24.87 -2.26 -21.86
N TRP A 401 -25.09 -1.74 -23.08
CA TRP A 401 -24.12 -0.88 -23.76
C TRP A 401 -24.07 0.55 -23.19
N ARG A 402 -25.18 1.09 -22.67
CA ARG A 402 -25.18 2.31 -21.86
C ARG A 402 -24.34 2.14 -20.58
N ASP A 403 -24.47 1.01 -19.89
CA ASP A 403 -23.68 0.69 -18.69
C ASP A 403 -22.19 0.46 -19.02
N TYR A 404 -21.86 -0.15 -20.17
CA TYR A 404 -20.48 -0.27 -20.64
C TYR A 404 -19.79 1.10 -20.79
N LEU A 405 -20.45 2.07 -21.44
CA LEU A 405 -19.90 3.43 -21.56
C LEU A 405 -19.77 4.11 -20.19
N LYS A 406 -20.79 3.99 -19.32
CA LYS A 406 -20.77 4.58 -17.96
C LYS A 406 -19.71 3.96 -17.04
N ARG A 407 -19.38 2.68 -17.23
CA ARG A 407 -18.36 1.92 -16.48
C ARG A 407 -16.95 2.01 -17.08
N SER A 408 -16.76 2.93 -18.03
CA SER A 408 -15.46 3.28 -18.60
C SER A 408 -14.86 4.52 -17.93
N ALA A 409 -13.54 4.53 -17.74
CA ALA A 409 -12.80 5.66 -17.19
C ALA A 409 -11.39 5.75 -17.77
N VAL A 410 -10.95 6.97 -18.09
CA VAL A 410 -9.54 7.25 -18.41
C VAL A 410 -8.73 7.21 -17.12
N VAL A 411 -7.52 6.65 -17.20
CA VAL A 411 -6.61 6.53 -16.06
C VAL A 411 -5.94 7.88 -15.81
N LYS A 412 -6.02 8.35 -14.56
CA LYS A 412 -5.38 9.61 -14.12
C LYS A 412 -3.86 9.55 -14.22
N TYR A 413 -3.24 10.73 -14.27
CA TYR A 413 -1.80 10.88 -14.37
C TYR A 413 -1.19 11.16 -12.99
N ALA A 414 -0.03 10.56 -12.72
CA ALA A 414 0.72 10.74 -11.47
C ALA A 414 1.59 11.99 -11.47
N ASN A 415 2.05 12.43 -12.65
CA ASN A 415 2.88 13.62 -12.90
C ASN A 415 2.91 13.91 -14.42
N LEU A 416 3.62 14.97 -14.82
CA LEU A 416 3.77 15.36 -16.24
C LEU A 416 4.38 14.27 -17.14
N ALA A 417 5.34 13.47 -16.66
CA ALA A 417 5.99 12.43 -17.48
C ALA A 417 5.06 11.23 -17.73
N ASP A 418 4.30 10.83 -16.71
CA ASP A 418 3.22 9.83 -16.83
C ASP A 418 2.07 10.34 -17.71
N ALA A 419 1.75 11.64 -17.63
CA ALA A 419 0.81 12.30 -18.53
C ALA A 419 1.30 12.27 -19.98
N ALA A 420 2.56 12.65 -20.25
CA ALA A 420 3.15 12.63 -21.59
C ALA A 420 3.10 11.22 -22.21
N LYS A 421 3.52 10.19 -21.46
CA LYS A 421 3.47 8.78 -21.90
C LYS A 421 2.03 8.36 -22.27
N LYS A 422 1.08 8.55 -21.35
CA LYS A 422 -0.31 8.10 -21.54
C LYS A 422 -1.03 8.91 -22.61
N LEU A 423 -0.77 10.21 -22.72
CA LEU A 423 -1.30 11.05 -23.80
C LEU A 423 -0.77 10.58 -25.16
N ALA A 424 0.51 10.25 -25.30
CA ALA A 424 1.05 9.73 -26.57
C ALA A 424 0.37 8.43 -27.01
N THR A 425 0.03 7.54 -26.07
CA THR A 425 -0.82 6.37 -26.38
C THR A 425 -2.26 6.79 -26.73
N THR A 426 -2.84 7.77 -26.03
CA THR A 426 -4.23 8.22 -26.22
C THR A 426 -4.44 9.00 -27.54
N SER A 427 -3.44 9.75 -28.01
CA SER A 427 -3.48 10.52 -29.26
C SER A 427 -2.96 9.73 -30.48
N SER A 428 -2.54 8.48 -30.30
CA SER A 428 -2.11 7.60 -31.40
C SER A 428 -3.29 7.14 -32.28
N PRO A 429 -3.05 6.71 -33.54
CA PRO A 429 -4.09 6.10 -34.38
C PRO A 429 -4.70 4.83 -33.75
N GLN A 430 -3.96 4.15 -32.88
CA GLN A 430 -4.38 2.96 -32.12
C GLN A 430 -4.94 3.31 -30.73
N SER A 431 -5.38 4.56 -30.51
CA SER A 431 -5.91 5.08 -29.26
C SER A 431 -6.83 4.10 -28.52
N PRO A 432 -6.51 3.68 -27.28
CA PRO A 432 -7.40 2.86 -26.47
C PRO A 432 -8.77 3.51 -26.21
N LEU A 433 -8.85 4.84 -26.20
CA LEU A 433 -10.10 5.57 -26.03
C LEU A 433 -10.98 5.48 -27.28
N LEU A 434 -10.40 5.59 -28.48
CA LEU A 434 -11.17 5.36 -29.71
C LEU A 434 -11.52 3.88 -29.92
N ALA A 435 -10.63 2.96 -29.54
CA ALA A 435 -10.90 1.51 -29.57
C ALA A 435 -12.08 1.11 -28.65
N LEU A 436 -12.23 1.78 -27.50
CA LEU A 436 -13.37 1.60 -26.58
C LEU A 436 -14.69 1.98 -27.27
N PHE A 437 -14.73 3.14 -27.94
CA PHE A 437 -15.90 3.61 -28.68
C PHE A 437 -16.18 2.75 -29.91
N TRP A 438 -15.15 2.32 -30.63
CA TRP A 438 -15.25 1.43 -31.79
C TRP A 438 -15.87 0.08 -31.42
N LEU A 439 -15.39 -0.56 -30.33
CA LEU A 439 -15.94 -1.84 -29.87
C LEU A 439 -17.44 -1.74 -29.54
N ALA A 440 -17.86 -0.64 -28.91
CA ALA A 440 -19.27 -0.38 -28.62
C ALA A 440 -20.08 -0.02 -29.89
N SER A 441 -19.52 0.74 -30.82
CA SER A 441 -20.16 1.10 -32.09
C SER A 441 -20.43 -0.14 -32.96
N GLN A 442 -19.41 -0.99 -33.11
CA GLN A 442 -19.52 -2.26 -33.86
C GLN A 442 -20.57 -3.20 -33.27
N ASN A 443 -20.77 -3.21 -31.95
CA ASN A 443 -21.78 -4.05 -31.29
C ASN A 443 -23.17 -3.41 -31.18
N THR A 444 -23.29 -2.09 -31.29
CA THR A 444 -24.60 -1.39 -31.28
C THR A 444 -25.14 -1.11 -32.69
N SER A 445 -24.31 -1.25 -33.72
CA SER A 445 -24.73 -1.37 -35.12
C SER A 445 -25.34 -2.75 -35.37
N VAL A 446 -26.61 -2.91 -35.04
CA VAL A 446 -27.41 -4.14 -35.20
C VAL A 446 -28.75 -3.82 -35.88
N GLU A 447 -29.46 -4.84 -36.34
CA GLU A 447 -30.75 -4.73 -37.02
C GLU A 447 -31.89 -4.38 -36.03
N SER A 448 -31.87 -3.16 -35.49
CA SER A 448 -32.95 -2.59 -34.67
C SER A 448 -32.90 -1.05 -34.68
N PRO A 449 -33.91 -0.37 -35.25
CA PRO A 449 -34.00 1.10 -35.24
C PRO A 449 -34.04 1.71 -33.83
N GLU A 450 -34.49 0.95 -32.83
CA GLU A 450 -34.51 1.39 -31.42
C GLU A 450 -33.09 1.49 -30.85
N ILE A 451 -32.26 0.47 -31.12
CA ILE A 451 -30.86 0.41 -30.68
C ILE A 451 -30.03 1.43 -31.46
N GLU A 452 -30.22 1.53 -32.77
CA GLU A 452 -29.56 2.54 -33.62
C GLU A 452 -29.87 3.98 -33.14
N LYS A 453 -31.15 4.28 -32.85
CA LYS A 453 -31.55 5.57 -32.28
C LYS A 453 -30.88 5.83 -30.93
N ALA A 454 -30.83 4.83 -30.04
CA ALA A 454 -30.23 4.97 -28.71
C ALA A 454 -28.71 5.19 -28.74
N PHE A 455 -28.01 4.71 -29.77
CA PHE A 455 -26.55 4.86 -29.91
C PHE A 455 -26.10 5.84 -31.00
N LYS A 456 -27.01 6.63 -31.57
CA LYS A 456 -26.68 7.68 -32.55
C LYS A 456 -25.52 8.61 -32.12
N PRO A 457 -25.43 9.12 -30.86
CA PRO A 457 -24.25 9.83 -30.38
C PRO A 457 -22.91 9.11 -30.55
N LEU A 458 -22.89 7.79 -30.32
CA LEU A 458 -21.70 6.96 -30.47
C LEU A 458 -21.37 6.72 -31.95
N HIS A 459 -22.38 6.49 -32.79
CA HIS A 459 -22.20 6.28 -34.23
C HIS A 459 -21.79 7.56 -34.97
N ALA A 460 -22.15 8.75 -34.45
CA ALA A 460 -21.68 10.03 -34.96
C ALA A 460 -20.17 10.22 -34.74
N LEU A 461 -19.66 9.93 -33.53
CA LEU A 461 -18.23 9.97 -33.20
C LEU A 461 -17.43 8.87 -33.92
N MET A 462 -18.03 7.69 -34.05
CA MET A 462 -17.38 6.46 -34.49
C MET A 462 -18.31 5.67 -35.44
N PRO A 463 -18.35 6.02 -36.74
CA PRO A 463 -19.23 5.38 -37.71
C PRO A 463 -18.99 3.86 -37.80
N PRO A 464 -20.04 3.02 -37.76
CA PRO A 464 -19.88 1.56 -37.83
C PRO A 464 -19.21 1.02 -39.10
N ALA A 465 -19.17 1.82 -40.18
CA ALA A 465 -18.49 1.49 -41.43
C ALA A 465 -16.94 1.54 -41.32
N SER A 466 -16.38 2.13 -40.25
CA SER A 466 -14.94 2.12 -39.99
C SER A 466 -14.50 0.77 -39.44
N VAL A 467 -14.03 -0.12 -40.33
CA VAL A 467 -13.59 -1.49 -39.96
C VAL A 467 -12.15 -1.50 -39.44
N ASP A 468 -11.21 -0.90 -40.16
CA ASP A 468 -9.76 -1.10 -39.94
C ASP A 468 -9.03 0.09 -39.27
N GLN A 469 -9.70 1.22 -39.03
CA GLN A 469 -9.10 2.43 -38.44
C GLN A 469 -10.06 3.11 -37.46
N TYR A 470 -9.56 3.49 -36.27
CA TYR A 470 -10.35 4.24 -35.29
C TYR A 470 -10.33 5.76 -35.55
N LEU A 471 -9.23 6.27 -36.12
CA LEU A 471 -9.12 7.66 -36.55
C LEU A 471 -9.97 7.85 -37.82
N GLY A 472 -10.85 8.84 -37.82
CA GLY A 472 -11.72 9.16 -38.96
C GLY A 472 -12.22 10.60 -38.91
N PRO A 473 -12.95 11.08 -39.95
CA PRO A 473 -13.34 12.48 -40.06
C PRO A 473 -13.98 13.05 -38.79
N SER A 474 -14.97 12.34 -38.23
CA SER A 474 -15.73 12.71 -37.03
C SER A 474 -14.89 12.99 -35.76
N ASN A 475 -13.72 12.37 -35.63
CA ASN A 475 -12.86 12.48 -34.45
C ASN A 475 -11.47 13.10 -34.74
N SER A 476 -11.19 13.43 -36.01
CA SER A 476 -9.86 13.83 -36.45
C SER A 476 -9.34 15.12 -35.79
N ASP A 477 -10.19 16.14 -35.61
CA ASP A 477 -9.77 17.42 -35.02
C ASP A 477 -9.56 17.34 -33.50
N TYR A 478 -10.38 16.55 -32.80
CA TYR A 478 -10.13 16.18 -31.41
C TYR A 478 -8.77 15.49 -31.25
N MET A 479 -8.46 14.52 -32.11
CA MET A 479 -7.20 13.78 -32.06
C MET A 479 -5.98 14.65 -32.39
N LYS A 480 -6.08 15.58 -33.36
CA LYS A 480 -5.05 16.59 -33.63
C LYS A 480 -4.78 17.46 -32.39
N ALA A 481 -5.84 17.99 -31.77
CA ALA A 481 -5.70 18.86 -30.60
C ALA A 481 -5.17 18.10 -29.36
N LEU A 482 -5.54 16.82 -29.19
CA LEU A 482 -5.00 15.96 -28.15
C LEU A 482 -3.49 15.66 -28.36
N ALA A 483 -3.04 15.50 -29.61
CA ALA A 483 -1.62 15.41 -29.94
C ALA A 483 -0.87 16.75 -29.68
N SER A 484 -1.47 17.90 -29.99
CA SER A 484 -0.90 19.21 -29.64
C SER A 484 -0.79 19.45 -28.13
N LEU A 485 -1.70 18.85 -27.34
CA LEU A 485 -1.59 18.81 -25.87
C LEU A 485 -0.48 17.85 -25.42
N GLN A 486 -0.39 16.65 -25.99
CA GLN A 486 0.66 15.68 -25.69
C GLN A 486 2.06 16.30 -25.83
N ILE A 487 2.33 16.98 -26.96
CA ILE A 487 3.62 17.64 -27.23
C ILE A 487 3.92 18.73 -26.20
N ALA A 488 2.91 19.53 -25.80
CA ALA A 488 3.10 20.57 -24.78
C ALA A 488 3.38 19.99 -23.39
N VAL A 489 2.68 18.91 -23.01
CA VAL A 489 2.89 18.18 -21.75
C VAL A 489 4.26 17.50 -21.73
N GLU A 490 4.71 16.94 -22.85
CA GLU A 490 6.05 16.36 -23.01
C GLU A 490 7.15 17.42 -22.85
N GLN A 491 7.01 18.57 -23.51
CA GLN A 491 7.92 19.72 -23.35
C GLN A 491 7.96 20.22 -21.90
N ALA A 492 6.80 20.35 -21.24
CA ALA A 492 6.73 20.70 -19.82
C ALA A 492 7.34 19.62 -18.90
N SER A 493 7.29 18.34 -19.29
CA SER A 493 7.87 17.23 -18.51
C SER A 493 9.40 17.16 -18.57
N ALA A 494 10.01 17.76 -19.61
CA ALA A 494 11.45 17.74 -19.84
C ALA A 494 12.22 18.91 -19.18
N LEU A 495 11.50 19.94 -18.69
CA LEU A 495 12.07 21.12 -18.04
C LEU A 495 12.05 20.99 -16.51
N SER A 496 13.02 21.63 -15.82
CA SER A 496 12.95 21.72 -14.36
C SER A 496 11.75 22.58 -13.92
N PRO A 497 11.20 22.38 -12.71
CA PRO A 497 10.08 23.18 -12.20
C PRO A 497 10.35 24.69 -12.24
N ASP A 498 11.57 25.11 -11.93
CA ASP A 498 12.02 26.52 -11.94
C ASP A 498 12.04 27.16 -13.34
N GLN A 499 12.04 26.35 -14.40
CA GLN A 499 12.06 26.80 -15.81
C GLN A 499 10.69 26.66 -16.49
N ASN A 500 9.66 26.19 -15.77
CA ASN A 500 8.45 25.63 -16.38
C ASN A 500 7.33 26.65 -16.68
N GLU A 501 7.45 27.92 -16.30
CA GLU A 501 6.33 28.89 -16.39
C GLU A 501 5.77 29.02 -17.82
N THR A 502 6.64 29.20 -18.82
CA THR A 502 6.24 29.28 -20.24
C THR A 502 5.63 27.97 -20.74
N ALA A 503 6.19 26.82 -20.36
CA ALA A 503 5.70 25.51 -20.81
C ALA A 503 4.39 25.10 -20.11
N ALA A 504 4.16 25.51 -18.86
CA ALA A 504 2.89 25.39 -18.17
C ALA A 504 1.81 26.29 -18.81
N ALA A 505 2.16 27.53 -19.20
CA ALA A 505 1.26 28.42 -19.94
C ALA A 505 0.90 27.85 -21.33
N GLN A 506 1.87 27.28 -22.04
CA GLN A 506 1.65 26.59 -23.32
C GLN A 506 0.80 25.33 -23.14
N THR A 507 1.07 24.51 -22.12
CA THR A 507 0.26 23.32 -21.77
C THR A 507 -1.19 23.68 -21.50
N LYS A 508 -1.44 24.73 -20.72
CA LYS A 508 -2.78 25.26 -20.45
C LYS A 508 -3.47 25.78 -21.72
N THR A 509 -2.71 26.39 -22.64
CA THR A 509 -3.23 26.85 -23.93
C THR A 509 -3.64 25.69 -24.82
N SER A 510 -2.79 24.67 -24.97
CA SER A 510 -3.15 23.43 -25.69
C SER A 510 -4.31 22.68 -25.03
N ALA A 511 -4.40 22.66 -23.70
CA ALA A 511 -5.50 22.03 -22.99
C ALA A 511 -6.85 22.71 -23.26
N ASN A 512 -6.86 24.06 -23.33
CA ASN A 512 -8.06 24.81 -23.72
C ASN A 512 -8.46 24.56 -25.19
N ALA A 513 -7.49 24.48 -26.11
CA ALA A 513 -7.74 24.11 -27.50
C ALA A 513 -8.31 22.69 -27.63
N ALA A 514 -7.76 21.72 -26.89
CA ALA A 514 -8.24 20.34 -26.88
C ALA A 514 -9.65 20.20 -26.27
N LYS A 515 -9.96 20.94 -25.19
CA LYS A 515 -11.34 21.04 -24.65
C LYS A 515 -12.31 21.61 -25.68
N LEU A 516 -11.92 22.66 -26.41
CA LEU A 516 -12.75 23.25 -27.46
C LEU A 516 -13.02 22.25 -28.58
N ALA A 517 -11.99 21.54 -29.06
CA ALA A 517 -12.14 20.50 -30.09
C ALA A 517 -13.04 19.34 -29.63
N ALA A 518 -12.86 18.84 -28.40
CA ALA A 518 -13.73 17.81 -27.81
C ALA A 518 -15.20 18.23 -27.78
N ARG A 519 -15.47 19.49 -27.39
CA ARG A 519 -16.82 20.07 -27.34
C ARG A 519 -17.41 20.28 -28.73
N GLN A 520 -16.62 20.77 -29.69
CA GLN A 520 -17.04 20.93 -31.08
C GLN A 520 -17.41 19.59 -31.72
N THR A 521 -16.62 18.52 -31.48
CA THR A 521 -17.01 17.16 -31.88
C THR A 521 -18.31 16.73 -31.18
N ALA A 522 -18.47 16.99 -29.88
CA ALA A 522 -19.68 16.61 -29.14
C ALA A 522 -20.98 17.30 -29.63
N LEU A 523 -20.90 18.50 -30.22
CA LEU A 523 -22.06 19.16 -30.85
C LEU A 523 -22.65 18.34 -32.02
N THR A 524 -21.88 17.42 -32.62
CA THR A 524 -22.34 16.59 -33.76
C THR A 524 -23.15 15.36 -33.34
N PHE A 525 -23.14 15.00 -32.06
CA PHE A 525 -23.66 13.72 -31.57
C PHE A 525 -25.20 13.61 -31.63
N GLY A 526 -25.91 14.73 -31.50
CA GLY A 526 -27.32 14.71 -31.13
C GLY A 526 -27.52 14.32 -29.66
N LEU A 527 -28.77 13.99 -29.28
CA LEU A 527 -29.18 13.78 -27.88
C LEU A 527 -29.79 12.39 -27.67
N ASP A 528 -29.31 11.64 -26.68
CA ASP A 528 -30.04 10.55 -26.04
C ASP A 528 -30.90 11.10 -24.90
N SER A 529 -32.19 11.32 -25.19
CA SER A 529 -33.17 11.90 -24.27
C SER A 529 -33.50 11.06 -23.03
N GLU A 530 -32.98 9.83 -22.91
CA GLU A 530 -33.25 8.95 -21.76
C GLU A 530 -32.06 8.82 -20.82
N ALA A 531 -30.85 8.70 -21.36
CA ALA A 531 -29.67 8.32 -20.57
C ALA A 531 -28.42 9.17 -20.81
N HIS A 532 -28.50 10.19 -21.68
CA HIS A 532 -27.45 11.17 -21.97
C HIS A 532 -26.08 10.54 -22.26
N ILE A 533 -26.03 9.58 -23.19
CA ILE A 533 -24.76 8.99 -23.60
C ILE A 533 -23.83 10.00 -24.29
N GLU A 534 -24.37 11.04 -24.94
CA GLU A 534 -23.58 12.14 -25.51
C GLU A 534 -22.73 12.84 -24.44
N ALA A 535 -23.28 13.08 -23.25
CA ALA A 535 -22.55 13.64 -22.12
C ALA A 535 -21.53 12.64 -21.54
N THR A 536 -21.84 11.34 -21.58
CA THR A 536 -20.92 10.28 -21.14
C THR A 536 -19.70 10.16 -22.08
N ILE A 537 -19.93 10.25 -23.39
CA ILE A 537 -18.90 10.24 -24.43
C ILE A 537 -18.07 11.52 -24.38
N ALA A 538 -18.70 12.69 -24.30
CA ALA A 538 -18.01 13.97 -24.18
C ALA A 538 -17.12 14.03 -22.91
N ARG A 539 -17.62 13.53 -21.77
CA ARG A 539 -16.81 13.37 -20.55
C ARG A 539 -15.58 12.50 -20.80
N LEU A 540 -15.75 11.33 -21.42
CA LEU A 540 -14.63 10.42 -21.73
C LEU A 540 -13.60 11.04 -22.70
N MET A 541 -14.00 12.01 -23.53
CA MET A 541 -13.10 12.79 -24.38
C MET A 541 -12.41 13.96 -23.66
N GLU A 542 -13.07 14.59 -22.68
CA GLU A 542 -12.47 15.66 -21.85
C GLU A 542 -11.59 15.13 -20.71
N ASP A 543 -11.90 13.96 -20.15
CA ASP A 543 -11.16 13.29 -19.05
C ASP A 543 -9.62 13.33 -19.23
N PRO A 544 -9.01 12.93 -20.37
CA PRO A 544 -7.55 12.98 -20.58
C PRO A 544 -6.99 14.40 -20.47
N ILE A 545 -7.73 15.38 -20.98
CA ILE A 545 -7.31 16.78 -21.04
C ILE A 545 -7.41 17.45 -19.67
N VAL A 546 -8.47 17.12 -18.91
CA VAL A 546 -8.64 17.56 -17.52
C VAL A 546 -7.57 16.95 -16.61
N TYR A 547 -7.22 15.68 -16.80
CA TYR A 547 -6.14 15.05 -16.04
C TYR A 547 -4.75 15.58 -16.43
N ALA A 548 -4.54 15.99 -17.68
CA ALA A 548 -3.30 16.66 -18.12
C ALA A 548 -3.14 18.04 -17.45
N GLU A 549 -4.19 18.87 -17.47
CA GLU A 549 -4.19 20.20 -16.84
C GLU A 549 -4.03 20.10 -15.31
N ALA A 550 -4.63 19.09 -14.67
CA ALA A 550 -4.47 18.83 -13.24
C ALA A 550 -3.07 18.32 -12.85
N ALA A 551 -2.35 17.69 -13.78
CA ALA A 551 -0.96 17.27 -13.60
C ALA A 551 0.07 18.36 -13.93
N ALA A 552 -0.35 19.48 -14.53
CA ALA A 552 0.52 20.60 -14.88
C ALA A 552 0.77 21.55 -13.69
N PRO A 553 1.98 22.14 -13.58
CA PRO A 553 2.30 23.10 -12.52
C PRO A 553 1.31 24.27 -12.48
N GLN A 554 0.68 24.47 -11.32
CA GLN A 554 -0.31 25.52 -11.13
C GLN A 554 0.29 26.88 -10.75
N GLY A 555 1.61 26.95 -10.58
CA GLY A 555 2.40 28.12 -10.19
C GLY A 555 3.86 27.71 -9.93
N PRO A 556 4.68 28.59 -9.32
CA PRO A 556 6.04 28.26 -8.91
C PRO A 556 6.06 27.11 -7.88
N ASP A 557 7.11 26.29 -7.92
CA ASP A 557 7.29 25.18 -6.98
C ASP A 557 7.44 25.70 -5.53
N PRO A 558 6.65 25.21 -4.55
CA PRO A 558 6.91 25.47 -3.13
C PRO A 558 8.21 24.81 -2.62
N GLY A 559 8.81 23.87 -3.36
CA GLY A 559 10.04 23.14 -3.03
C GLY A 559 11.19 24.03 -2.51
N PRO A 560 11.70 25.02 -3.28
CA PRO A 560 12.76 25.92 -2.83
C PRO A 560 12.41 26.70 -1.55
N LEU A 561 11.17 27.18 -1.43
CA LEU A 561 10.67 27.93 -0.28
C LEU A 561 10.57 27.05 0.98
N ASN A 562 10.13 25.80 0.81
CA ASN A 562 10.08 24.79 1.86
C ASN A 562 11.49 24.29 2.26
N ALA A 563 12.43 24.21 1.31
CA ALA A 563 13.83 23.89 1.60
C ALA A 563 14.50 25.01 2.43
N ALA A 564 14.27 26.27 2.07
CA ALA A 564 14.73 27.42 2.85
C ALA A 564 14.08 27.46 4.25
N GLY A 565 12.79 27.13 4.37
CA GLY A 565 12.09 26.97 5.65
C GLY A 565 12.64 25.83 6.51
N ALA A 566 12.98 24.69 5.92
CA ALA A 566 13.68 23.61 6.60
C ALA A 566 15.07 24.04 7.10
N GLY A 567 15.76 24.91 6.35
CA GLY A 567 16.98 25.60 6.77
C GLY A 567 16.78 26.50 7.99
N LEU A 568 15.75 27.34 8.01
CA LEU A 568 15.38 28.15 9.18
C LEU A 568 15.10 27.26 10.39
N CYS A 569 14.32 26.18 10.22
CA CYS A 569 14.02 25.24 11.30
C CYS A 569 15.22 24.37 11.72
N ALA A 570 16.28 24.25 10.90
CA ALA A 570 17.55 23.66 11.32
C ALA A 570 18.34 24.60 12.26
N GLN A 571 18.16 25.92 12.13
CA GLN A 571 18.75 26.90 13.05
C GLN A 571 17.95 27.00 14.35
N PHE A 572 16.62 27.13 14.28
CA PHE A 572 15.75 27.13 15.49
C PHE A 572 15.96 25.89 16.38
N ARG A 573 16.21 24.70 15.80
CA ARG A 573 16.48 23.47 16.57
C ARG A 573 17.78 23.50 17.39
N LYS A 574 18.69 24.45 17.16
CA LYS A 574 19.91 24.65 17.96
C LYS A 574 19.66 25.43 19.25
N LEU A 575 18.54 26.17 19.35
CA LEU A 575 18.17 26.87 20.57
C LEU A 575 17.98 25.88 21.73
N GLY A 576 18.49 26.24 22.90
CA GLY A 576 18.28 25.49 24.14
C GLY A 576 16.90 25.73 24.76
N SER A 577 16.72 25.29 26.00
CA SER A 577 15.60 25.71 26.85
C SER A 577 15.59 27.25 27.01
N PRO A 578 14.44 27.94 26.94
CA PRO A 578 13.06 27.42 26.91
C PRO A 578 12.49 27.12 25.51
N PHE A 579 13.19 27.47 24.42
CA PHE A 579 12.70 27.29 23.04
C PHE A 579 12.56 25.81 22.65
N ASN A 580 13.49 24.97 23.12
CA ASN A 580 13.49 23.53 22.87
C ASN A 580 13.28 22.76 24.19
N PRO A 581 12.07 22.24 24.47
CA PRO A 581 11.78 21.51 25.71
C PRO A 581 12.45 20.12 25.80
N ARG A 582 13.24 19.72 24.78
CA ARG A 582 14.09 18.52 24.81
C ARG A 582 15.57 18.85 24.98
N ALA A 583 15.96 20.13 25.03
CA ALA A 583 17.34 20.54 25.25
C ALA A 583 17.67 20.55 26.76
N THR A 584 18.73 19.85 27.14
CA THR A 584 19.29 19.88 28.51
C THR A 584 20.09 21.15 28.78
N ALA A 585 20.58 21.82 27.73
CA ALA A 585 21.22 23.13 27.82
C ALA A 585 20.18 24.26 27.73
N ARG A 586 20.38 25.31 28.54
CA ARG A 586 19.69 26.61 28.39
C ARG A 586 20.28 27.34 27.18
N ALA A 587 19.45 28.11 26.45
CA ALA A 587 19.91 28.95 25.34
C ALA A 587 20.80 30.11 25.85
N LYS A 588 21.76 30.57 25.05
CA LYS A 588 22.54 31.79 25.32
C LYS A 588 21.96 33.02 24.61
N ILE A 589 22.43 34.21 24.99
CA ILE A 589 22.19 35.44 24.23
C ILE A 589 22.76 35.38 22.81
N GLU A 590 23.91 34.71 22.63
CA GLU A 590 24.49 34.39 21.31
C GLU A 590 23.45 33.67 20.41
N ASP A 591 22.81 32.62 20.92
CA ASP A 591 21.84 31.81 20.18
C ASP A 591 20.54 32.59 19.89
N VAL A 592 20.08 33.41 20.86
CA VAL A 592 18.91 34.29 20.70
C VAL A 592 19.18 35.34 19.62
N ASN A 593 20.33 36.01 19.66
CA ASN A 593 20.73 36.99 18.65
C ASN A 593 20.81 36.36 17.25
N ALA A 594 21.42 35.19 17.12
CA ALA A 594 21.57 34.48 15.84
C ALA A 594 20.22 34.16 15.14
N ILE A 595 19.13 34.02 15.91
CA ILE A 595 17.79 33.77 15.36
C ILE A 595 16.96 35.05 15.24
N PHE A 596 16.93 35.89 16.28
CA PHE A 596 15.91 36.93 16.46
C PHE A 596 16.42 38.36 16.28
N HIS A 597 17.73 38.63 16.20
CA HIS A 597 18.23 40.02 16.06
C HIS A 597 17.70 40.68 14.77
N PRO A 598 17.07 41.87 14.83
CA PRO A 598 16.58 42.57 13.64
C PRO A 598 17.63 42.71 12.54
N GLY A 599 17.21 42.45 11.30
CA GLY A 599 18.05 42.57 10.09
C GLY A 599 19.16 41.50 9.91
N GLN A 600 19.70 40.94 11.00
CA GLN A 600 20.83 39.99 10.95
C GLN A 600 20.45 38.55 11.33
N GLY A 601 19.50 38.37 12.24
CA GLY A 601 19.06 37.07 12.73
C GLY A 601 18.33 36.25 11.66
N ALA A 602 18.45 34.92 11.75
CA ALA A 602 17.95 33.97 10.75
C ALA A 602 16.47 34.17 10.38
N LEU A 603 15.61 34.56 11.34
CA LEU A 603 14.19 34.85 11.10
C LEU A 603 13.99 36.01 10.10
N TRP A 604 14.76 37.08 10.27
CA TRP A 604 14.64 38.30 9.46
C TRP A 604 15.34 38.17 8.12
N ALA A 605 16.50 37.51 8.08
CA ALA A 605 17.16 37.15 6.83
C ALA A 605 16.25 36.27 5.96
N PHE A 606 15.58 35.27 6.56
CA PHE A 606 14.60 34.45 5.85
C PHE A 606 13.41 35.27 5.32
N TYR A 607 12.86 36.18 6.14
CA TYR A 607 11.74 37.03 5.76
C TYR A 607 12.04 37.93 4.55
N GLU A 608 13.16 38.67 4.60
CA GLU A 608 13.56 39.60 3.54
C GLU A 608 13.85 38.89 2.22
N GLN A 609 14.48 37.71 2.27
CA GLN A 609 14.82 36.93 1.08
C GLN A 609 13.61 36.19 0.47
N ASN A 610 12.73 35.62 1.29
CA ASN A 610 11.75 34.61 0.84
C ASN A 610 10.28 35.02 1.02
N LEU A 611 9.95 35.79 2.07
CA LEU A 611 8.55 36.03 2.45
C LEU A 611 8.01 37.41 2.04
N LYS A 612 8.85 38.43 1.91
CA LYS A 612 8.43 39.85 1.81
C LYS A 612 7.40 40.16 0.71
N LYS A 613 7.38 39.39 -0.38
CA LYS A 613 6.39 39.48 -1.48
C LYS A 613 5.10 38.71 -1.24
N LEU A 614 5.12 37.67 -0.38
CA LEU A 614 4.02 36.75 -0.12
C LEU A 614 3.32 37.03 1.22
N LEU A 615 4.02 37.66 2.18
CA LEU A 615 3.59 37.88 3.56
C LEU A 615 3.91 39.30 4.08
N PRO A 616 3.38 40.38 3.48
CA PRO A 616 3.65 41.76 3.91
C PRO A 616 3.22 42.04 5.36
N LYS A 617 3.94 42.95 6.03
CA LYS A 617 3.56 43.48 7.34
C LYS A 617 2.27 44.31 7.23
N THR A 618 1.30 44.03 8.09
CA THR A 618 -0.01 44.68 8.17
C THR A 618 -0.31 44.98 9.65
N GLY A 619 -0.27 46.26 10.03
CA GLY A 619 -0.19 46.65 11.44
C GLY A 619 1.03 46.01 12.11
N ASP A 620 0.87 45.45 13.30
CA ASP A 620 1.93 44.71 14.00
C ASP A 620 2.06 43.22 13.60
N SER A 621 1.26 42.79 12.62
CA SER A 621 1.17 41.40 12.16
C SER A 621 1.68 41.21 10.73
N TYR A 622 1.76 39.97 10.26
CA TYR A 622 2.20 39.59 8.92
C TYR A 622 1.15 38.68 8.27
N ALA A 623 0.58 39.13 7.14
CA ALA A 623 -0.61 38.53 6.53
C ALA A 623 -0.34 38.09 5.08
N PRO A 624 -0.88 36.93 4.63
CA PRO A 624 -0.60 36.40 3.29
C PRO A 624 -1.35 37.18 2.20
N VAL A 625 -0.69 37.40 1.05
CA VAL A 625 -1.29 38.02 -0.13
C VAL A 625 -2.34 37.10 -0.74
N ALA A 626 -3.59 37.57 -0.85
CA ALA A 626 -4.69 36.79 -1.42
C ALA A 626 -4.41 36.42 -2.90
N GLY A 627 -4.52 35.12 -3.21
CA GLY A 627 -4.31 34.60 -4.57
C GLY A 627 -2.84 34.46 -5.02
N ALA A 628 -1.87 34.80 -4.17
CA ALA A 628 -0.46 34.58 -4.46
C ALA A 628 -0.12 33.07 -4.54
N LYS A 629 0.95 32.73 -5.29
CA LYS A 629 1.45 31.36 -5.44
C LYS A 629 2.97 31.31 -5.22
N PRO A 630 3.51 30.27 -4.56
CA PRO A 630 2.78 29.19 -3.87
C PRO A 630 1.99 29.72 -2.65
N ALA A 631 1.01 28.95 -2.18
CA ALA A 631 0.09 29.40 -1.14
C ALA A 631 0.69 29.15 0.26
N LEU A 632 0.87 30.21 1.06
CA LEU A 632 1.54 30.08 2.37
C LEU A 632 0.73 29.20 3.36
N ASN A 633 1.44 28.31 4.04
CA ASN A 633 0.88 27.41 5.03
C ASN A 633 0.47 28.17 6.30
N ARG A 634 -0.79 28.01 6.73
CA ARG A 634 -1.34 28.73 7.88
C ARG A 634 -0.53 28.53 9.16
N ASP A 635 -0.03 27.33 9.40
CA ASP A 635 0.75 27.03 10.60
C ASP A 635 2.13 27.68 10.58
N PHE A 636 2.74 27.80 9.39
CA PHE A 636 3.95 28.61 9.21
C PHE A 636 3.68 30.09 9.50
N VAL A 637 2.57 30.65 9.00
CA VAL A 637 2.20 32.05 9.26
C VAL A 637 1.96 32.30 10.75
N ASN A 638 1.32 31.37 11.45
CA ASN A 638 1.14 31.42 12.91
C ASN A 638 2.49 31.42 13.66
N PHE A 639 3.40 30.51 13.28
CA PHE A 639 4.77 30.45 13.81
C PHE A 639 5.53 31.77 13.58
N PHE A 640 5.55 32.26 12.34
CA PHE A 640 6.30 33.45 11.96
C PHE A 640 5.81 34.69 12.73
N ASN A 641 4.49 34.89 12.86
CA ASN A 641 3.94 36.00 13.62
C ASN A 641 4.36 35.97 15.11
N LYS A 642 4.38 34.79 15.74
CA LYS A 642 4.84 34.66 17.14
C LYS A 642 6.34 34.91 17.29
N ALA A 643 7.16 34.37 16.38
CA ALA A 643 8.60 34.59 16.37
C ALA A 643 8.96 36.07 16.13
N ALA A 644 8.24 36.74 15.22
CA ALA A 644 8.39 38.17 14.96
C ALA A 644 7.94 39.03 16.15
N ALA A 645 6.81 38.71 16.79
CA ALA A 645 6.35 39.41 18.00
C ALA A 645 7.33 39.26 19.17
N PHE A 646 7.91 38.07 19.36
CA PHE A 646 8.96 37.83 20.36
C PHE A 646 10.23 38.65 20.08
N SER A 647 10.72 38.63 18.83
CA SER A 647 11.82 39.49 18.38
C SER A 647 11.53 40.98 18.64
N ASN A 648 10.38 41.47 18.18
CA ASN A 648 10.01 42.89 18.30
C ASN A 648 9.94 43.33 19.76
N ALA A 649 9.52 42.46 20.68
CA ALA A 649 9.54 42.73 22.11
C ALA A 649 10.96 42.77 22.69
N LEU A 650 11.83 41.81 22.34
CA LEU A 650 13.21 41.79 22.83
C LEU A 650 14.05 42.98 22.34
N TYR A 651 13.94 43.34 21.07
CA TYR A 651 14.78 44.38 20.46
C TYR A 651 14.05 45.73 20.32
N GLN A 652 12.90 45.90 20.99
CA GLN A 652 12.10 47.13 21.02
C GLN A 652 11.81 47.67 19.60
N ASN A 653 11.24 46.81 18.75
CA ASN A 653 11.02 47.03 17.32
C ASN A 653 12.28 47.42 16.50
N GLY A 654 13.47 47.07 16.99
CA GLY A 654 14.76 47.40 16.38
C GLY A 654 15.48 48.61 17.00
N ALA A 655 14.87 49.28 17.99
CA ALA A 655 15.51 50.39 18.69
C ALA A 655 16.67 49.94 19.63
N SER A 656 16.68 48.69 20.07
CA SER A 656 17.75 48.11 20.88
C SER A 656 18.57 47.09 20.07
N GLN A 657 19.91 47.18 20.15
CA GLN A 657 20.81 46.16 19.60
C GLN A 657 20.98 44.96 20.56
N GLU A 658 20.70 45.17 21.85
CA GLU A 658 20.73 44.11 22.87
C GLU A 658 19.30 43.64 23.17
N PRO A 659 19.04 42.33 23.30
CA PRO A 659 17.73 41.85 23.70
C PRO A 659 17.44 42.31 25.13
N LYS A 660 16.36 43.06 25.35
CA LYS A 660 15.95 43.66 26.64
C LYS A 660 14.44 43.67 26.77
N LEU A 661 13.92 42.80 27.64
CA LEU A 661 12.49 42.65 27.96
C LEU A 661 12.21 43.28 29.33
N THR A 662 11.51 44.42 29.34
CA THR A 662 11.05 45.07 30.59
C THR A 662 9.62 44.65 30.93
N PHE A 663 9.37 44.37 32.19
CA PHE A 663 8.06 44.01 32.74
C PHE A 663 7.87 44.68 34.12
N ALA A 664 6.63 44.83 34.58
CA ALA A 664 6.31 45.40 35.89
C ALA A 664 5.53 44.40 36.75
N MET A 665 5.77 44.43 38.07
CA MET A 665 5.13 43.53 39.03
C MET A 665 4.73 44.25 40.32
N LYS A 666 3.59 43.85 40.89
CA LYS A 666 3.22 44.15 42.28
C LYS A 666 2.64 42.88 42.94
N PRO A 667 3.06 42.50 44.16
CA PRO A 667 2.39 41.46 44.91
C PRO A 667 1.07 41.96 45.49
N ALA A 668 0.03 41.13 45.37
CA ALA A 668 -1.26 41.31 46.03
C ALA A 668 -1.19 40.73 47.45
N PHE A 669 -1.36 41.58 48.46
CA PHE A 669 -1.24 41.17 49.87
C PHE A 669 -2.53 40.54 50.38
N GLY A 670 -2.53 39.21 50.51
CA GLY A 670 -3.55 38.48 51.26
C GLY A 670 -3.42 38.65 52.78
N VAL A 671 -4.40 38.19 53.54
CA VAL A 671 -4.51 38.46 54.99
C VAL A 671 -3.32 37.97 55.84
N ASP A 672 -2.56 36.98 55.36
CA ASP A 672 -1.44 36.39 56.12
C ASP A 672 -0.06 36.90 55.70
N ILE A 673 0.09 37.45 54.49
CA ILE A 673 1.40 37.90 53.97
C ILE A 673 1.73 39.26 54.56
N THR A 674 2.93 39.40 55.14
CA THR A 674 3.35 40.61 55.87
C THR A 674 4.40 41.43 55.13
N SER A 675 5.26 40.80 54.33
CA SER A 675 6.19 41.47 53.42
C SER A 675 6.65 40.51 52.33
N VAL A 676 7.03 41.06 51.17
CA VAL A 676 7.60 40.27 50.06
C VAL A 676 8.86 40.98 49.56
N ALA A 677 10.02 40.39 49.78
CA ALA A 677 11.27 40.84 49.17
C ALA A 677 11.47 40.10 47.84
N LEU A 678 11.50 40.83 46.73
CA LEU A 678 11.78 40.28 45.40
C LEU A 678 13.05 40.93 44.85
N THR A 679 14.05 40.10 44.57
CA THR A 679 15.29 40.47 43.86
C THR A 679 15.27 39.83 42.48
N ILE A 680 15.55 40.63 41.44
CA ILE A 680 15.80 40.16 40.07
C ILE A 680 17.08 40.86 39.59
N ASP A 681 18.10 40.09 39.21
CA ASP A 681 19.42 40.58 38.78
C ASP A 681 20.03 41.63 39.73
N GLY A 682 20.06 41.32 41.02
CA GLY A 682 20.52 42.23 42.07
C GLY A 682 19.60 43.43 42.40
N GLN A 683 18.63 43.79 41.55
CA GLN A 683 17.61 44.80 41.86
C GLN A 683 16.62 44.24 42.90
N SER A 684 16.83 44.56 44.17
CA SER A 684 15.97 44.13 45.27
C SER A 684 14.90 45.16 45.62
N VAL A 685 13.65 44.70 45.77
CA VAL A 685 12.49 45.51 46.17
C VAL A 685 11.78 44.82 47.33
N ALA A 686 11.71 45.50 48.48
CA ALA A 686 10.93 45.06 49.63
C ALA A 686 9.51 45.65 49.53
N PHE A 687 8.55 44.85 49.07
CA PHE A 687 7.16 45.25 48.98
C PHE A 687 6.45 45.19 50.34
N GLN A 688 5.62 46.20 50.56
CA GLN A 688 4.57 46.35 51.56
C GLN A 688 3.24 46.59 50.82
N PRO A 689 2.06 46.52 51.48
CA PRO A 689 0.75 46.68 50.81
C PRO A 689 0.64 47.93 49.92
N ASP A 690 1.17 49.06 50.36
CA ASP A 690 1.10 50.34 49.64
C ASP A 690 2.23 50.56 48.61
N THR A 691 3.22 49.67 48.53
CA THR A 691 4.32 49.80 47.58
C THR A 691 3.79 49.77 46.13
N PRO A 692 4.21 50.68 45.24
CA PRO A 692 3.81 50.67 43.83
C PRO A 692 4.45 49.49 43.07
N ALA A 693 3.96 49.21 41.87
CA ALA A 693 4.57 48.19 41.00
C ALA A 693 6.01 48.56 40.64
N ALA A 694 6.94 47.62 40.81
CA ALA A 694 8.33 47.77 40.41
C ALA A 694 8.54 47.26 38.99
N LYS A 695 9.42 47.92 38.23
CA LYS A 695 9.86 47.46 36.91
C LYS A 695 11.13 46.65 37.04
N PHE A 696 11.21 45.54 36.30
CA PHE A 696 12.38 44.69 36.19
C PHE A 696 12.69 44.46 34.70
N THR A 697 13.91 44.05 34.39
CA THR A 697 14.34 43.76 33.01
C THR A 697 15.02 42.40 32.95
N TRP A 698 14.78 41.66 31.87
CA TRP A 698 15.58 40.53 31.42
C TRP A 698 16.40 40.96 30.19
N PRO A 699 17.64 40.49 29.96
CA PRO A 699 18.45 39.51 30.69
C PRO A 699 18.70 39.81 32.17
N GLY A 700 18.98 38.76 32.94
CA GLY A 700 19.35 38.85 34.35
C GLY A 700 19.98 37.54 34.85
N THR A 701 20.68 37.59 35.97
CA THR A 701 21.51 36.49 36.50
C THR A 701 20.85 35.66 37.60
N ASP A 702 19.95 36.24 38.39
CA ASP A 702 19.20 35.54 39.44
C ASP A 702 17.77 36.07 39.58
N VAL A 703 16.91 35.25 40.21
CA VAL A 703 15.65 35.69 40.81
C VAL A 703 15.56 35.07 42.20
N ARG A 704 15.35 35.90 43.22
CA ARG A 704 15.08 35.46 44.59
C ARG A 704 13.84 36.17 45.12
N MET A 705 12.83 35.38 45.50
CA MET A 705 11.72 35.86 46.32
C MET A 705 11.87 35.34 47.75
N VAL A 706 11.66 36.20 48.75
CA VAL A 706 11.46 35.80 50.14
C VAL A 706 10.19 36.46 50.63
N ALA A 707 9.18 35.66 50.92
CA ALA A 707 7.93 36.14 51.50
C ALA A 707 7.91 35.85 53.01
N LYS A 708 7.30 36.75 53.78
CA LYS A 708 7.01 36.59 55.20
C LYS A 708 5.52 36.51 55.45
N SER A 709 5.12 35.74 56.47
CA SER A 709 3.71 35.61 56.83
C SER A 709 3.48 35.49 58.34
N LYS A 710 2.21 35.51 58.74
CA LYS A 710 1.75 35.26 60.12
C LYS A 710 1.78 33.77 60.52
N ILE A 711 2.00 32.86 59.57
CA ILE A 711 1.89 31.39 59.76
C ILE A 711 3.26 30.72 59.66
N VAL A 712 4.05 31.13 58.66
CA VAL A 712 5.44 30.72 58.44
C VAL A 712 6.30 31.99 58.37
N ASP A 713 7.34 32.11 59.21
CA ASP A 713 8.16 33.34 59.33
C ASP A 713 8.70 33.81 57.98
N SER A 714 9.32 32.90 57.23
CA SER A 714 9.82 33.18 55.90
C SER A 714 9.92 31.91 55.05
N PHE A 715 9.59 32.04 53.76
CA PHE A 715 9.69 30.97 52.77
C PHE A 715 10.31 31.52 51.47
N PRO A 716 11.44 30.94 50.99
CA PRO A 716 12.18 31.47 49.85
C PRO A 716 12.00 30.67 48.55
N TRP A 717 12.00 31.38 47.43
CA TRP A 717 12.26 30.83 46.09
C TRP A 717 13.58 31.40 45.56
N THR A 718 14.37 30.63 44.82
CA THR A 718 15.62 31.10 44.20
C THR A 718 15.88 30.35 42.89
N TYR A 719 16.05 31.10 41.82
CA TYR A 719 16.36 30.66 40.46
C TYR A 719 17.63 31.35 39.97
N THR A 720 18.48 30.66 39.21
CA THR A 720 19.81 31.17 38.83
C THR A 720 20.18 30.88 37.38
N GLY A 721 20.93 31.81 36.77
CA GLY A 721 21.31 31.81 35.37
C GLY A 721 20.35 32.59 34.48
N LEU A 722 20.74 32.77 33.21
CA LEU A 722 20.09 33.69 32.26
C LEU A 722 18.55 33.61 32.17
N TRP A 723 17.96 32.42 32.35
CA TRP A 723 16.51 32.22 32.21
C TRP A 723 15.75 32.16 33.56
N ALA A 724 16.40 32.57 34.66
CA ALA A 724 15.83 32.50 36.01
C ALA A 724 14.43 33.13 36.13
N ALA A 725 14.19 34.29 35.50
CA ALA A 725 12.86 34.91 35.46
C ALA A 725 11.82 34.05 34.73
N PHE A 726 12.17 33.48 33.57
CA PHE A 726 11.28 32.62 32.80
C PHE A 726 10.95 31.31 33.53
N GLU A 727 11.93 30.73 34.24
CA GLU A 727 11.74 29.53 35.05
C GLU A 727 10.86 29.83 36.27
N TYR A 728 11.15 30.91 37.01
CA TYR A 728 10.36 31.40 38.14
C TYR A 728 8.87 31.55 37.82
N PHE A 729 8.52 32.18 36.68
CA PHE A 729 7.12 32.31 36.24
C PHE A 729 6.50 31.00 35.72
N GLN A 730 7.29 30.09 35.16
CA GLN A 730 6.78 28.82 34.64
C GLN A 730 6.55 27.79 35.77
N ASP A 731 7.21 27.94 36.91
CA ASP A 731 7.02 27.11 38.11
C ASP A 731 5.90 27.61 39.04
N ALA A 732 5.28 28.76 38.76
CA ALA A 732 4.13 29.25 39.51
C ALA A 732 2.96 28.25 39.53
N ASP A 733 2.33 28.07 40.69
CA ASP A 733 1.20 27.17 40.91
C ASP A 733 -0.06 27.61 40.16
N LYS A 734 -0.27 28.93 40.05
CA LYS A 734 -1.17 29.53 39.06
C LYS A 734 -0.33 30.30 38.03
N PRO A 735 -0.61 30.19 36.73
CA PRO A 735 0.17 30.85 35.69
C PRO A 735 -0.24 32.31 35.43
N VAL A 736 0.62 33.02 34.70
CA VAL A 736 0.39 34.29 33.98
C VAL A 736 -1.01 34.34 33.33
N PRO A 737 -1.77 35.46 33.41
CA PRO A 737 -1.35 36.82 33.79
C PRO A 737 -1.28 37.11 35.30
N SER A 738 -1.86 36.26 36.14
CA SER A 738 -1.98 36.48 37.58
C SER A 738 -1.22 35.39 38.34
N PRO A 739 0.13 35.35 38.25
CA PRO A 739 0.90 34.26 38.81
C PRO A 739 0.80 34.19 40.34
N GLU A 740 0.87 32.97 40.87
CA GLU A 740 0.78 32.69 42.29
C GLU A 740 1.70 31.52 42.66
N TRP A 741 2.47 31.65 43.74
CA TRP A 741 3.37 30.62 44.25
C TRP A 741 2.94 30.20 45.66
N TRP A 742 2.77 28.90 45.90
CA TRP A 742 2.34 28.37 47.20
C TRP A 742 3.52 27.85 48.03
N GLU A 743 3.50 28.15 49.33
CA GLU A 743 4.38 27.53 50.31
C GLU A 743 3.98 26.06 50.53
N LYS A 744 4.94 25.14 50.52
CA LYS A 744 4.69 23.69 50.45
C LYS A 744 5.62 22.91 51.37
N GLN A 745 5.04 21.99 52.14
CA GLN A 745 5.77 21.23 53.16
C GLN A 745 5.48 19.73 53.08
N GLY A 746 6.38 18.92 53.65
CA GLY A 746 6.27 17.46 53.72
C GLY A 746 6.72 16.71 52.44
N ALA A 747 6.61 15.39 52.47
CA ALA A 747 6.91 14.48 51.36
C ALA A 747 5.77 13.46 51.19
N PRO A 748 5.02 13.46 50.07
CA PRO A 748 5.07 14.44 48.97
C PRO A 748 4.68 15.85 49.46
N ALA A 749 5.25 16.86 48.81
CA ALA A 749 5.01 18.26 49.16
C ALA A 749 3.54 18.66 48.98
N ARG A 750 2.94 19.27 49.99
CA ARG A 750 1.54 19.75 49.98
C ARG A 750 1.50 21.23 50.34
N PRO A 751 0.61 22.04 49.76
CA PRO A 751 0.45 23.44 50.15
C PRO A 751 0.12 23.59 51.63
N VAL A 752 0.77 24.53 52.30
CA VAL A 752 0.40 24.97 53.65
C VAL A 752 -0.93 25.74 53.56
N SER A 753 -1.81 25.56 54.55
CA SER A 753 -3.08 26.30 54.60
C SER A 753 -2.86 27.74 55.08
N SER A 754 -3.56 28.69 54.47
CA SER A 754 -3.71 30.06 54.98
C SER A 754 -4.71 30.10 56.15
N SER A 755 -4.88 31.27 56.78
CA SER A 755 -5.96 31.50 57.75
C SER A 755 -7.35 31.61 57.09
N VAL A 756 -7.41 31.73 55.76
CA VAL A 756 -8.66 31.68 54.99
C VAL A 756 -9.01 30.22 54.67
N PRO A 757 -10.21 29.72 55.05
CA PRO A 757 -10.62 28.34 54.78
C PRO A 757 -10.49 27.96 53.30
N ASN A 758 -9.91 26.77 53.06
CA ASN A 758 -9.66 26.19 51.74
C ASN A 758 -8.74 27.00 50.79
N GLN A 759 -8.00 28.01 51.28
CA GLN A 759 -6.97 28.71 50.50
C GLN A 759 -5.55 28.33 50.96
N PRO A 760 -4.62 28.06 50.04
CA PRO A 760 -3.22 27.83 50.37
C PRO A 760 -2.51 29.14 50.76
N LEU A 761 -1.50 29.04 51.61
CA LEU A 761 -0.57 30.12 51.90
C LEU A 761 0.35 30.33 50.70
N GLY A 762 0.37 31.53 50.15
CA GLY A 762 1.17 31.85 48.97
C GLY A 762 1.19 33.32 48.64
N VAL A 763 1.99 33.69 47.64
CA VAL A 763 2.08 35.06 47.13
C VAL A 763 1.51 35.10 45.72
N HIS A 764 0.52 35.97 45.52
CA HIS A 764 -0.03 36.32 44.22
C HIS A 764 0.58 37.64 43.74
N PHE A 765 0.88 37.76 42.45
CA PHE A 765 1.29 39.02 41.82
C PHE A 765 0.38 39.40 40.64
N ASP A 766 0.21 40.71 40.45
CA ASP A 766 -0.12 41.31 39.17
C ASP A 766 1.16 41.45 38.33
N LEU A 767 1.11 41.05 37.06
CA LEU A 767 2.21 41.10 36.10
C LEU A 767 1.77 41.89 34.85
N ASP A 768 2.42 43.02 34.61
CA ASP A 768 2.28 43.79 33.37
C ASP A 768 3.50 43.55 32.46
N MET A 769 3.23 43.08 31.24
CA MET A 769 4.24 42.85 30.20
C MET A 769 4.65 44.13 29.45
N MET A 770 4.14 45.30 29.83
CA MET A 770 4.49 46.61 29.23
C MET A 770 4.24 46.67 27.71
N GLY A 771 3.25 45.91 27.22
CA GLY A 771 2.94 45.76 25.78
C GLY A 771 3.67 44.64 25.05
N ALA A 772 4.61 43.93 25.70
CA ALA A 772 5.20 42.71 25.16
C ALA A 772 4.17 41.55 25.16
N PRO A 773 4.32 40.53 24.28
CA PRO A 773 3.51 39.31 24.35
C PRO A 773 3.76 38.56 25.68
N PRO A 774 2.88 37.63 26.08
CA PRO A 774 2.95 36.93 27.38
C PRO A 774 4.02 35.82 27.36
N VAL A 775 5.29 36.19 27.18
CA VAL A 775 6.42 35.26 26.99
C VAL A 775 6.71 34.38 28.21
N PHE A 776 6.27 34.81 29.39
CA PHE A 776 6.36 34.05 30.64
C PHE A 776 5.23 33.02 30.81
N GLN A 777 4.22 33.00 29.92
CA GLN A 777 3.13 32.04 29.98
C GLN A 777 3.63 30.61 29.69
N LYS A 778 3.29 29.67 30.57
CA LYS A 778 3.69 28.26 30.47
C LYS A 778 3.23 27.65 29.14
N GLY A 779 4.19 27.32 28.27
CA GLY A 779 3.95 26.79 26.92
C GLY A 779 4.08 27.79 25.77
N TYR A 780 4.29 29.09 26.02
CA TYR A 780 4.44 30.11 24.97
C TYR A 780 5.44 29.72 23.87
N PHE A 781 6.63 29.24 24.27
CA PHE A 781 7.69 28.80 23.36
C PHE A 781 7.40 27.48 22.63
N ARG A 782 6.66 26.54 23.26
CA ARG A 782 6.20 25.30 22.61
C ARG A 782 5.33 25.64 21.41
N ASP A 783 4.47 26.64 21.56
CA ASP A 783 3.56 27.09 20.51
C ASP A 783 4.24 28.08 19.52
N MET A 784 5.57 28.20 19.58
CA MET A 784 6.48 28.86 18.62
C MET A 784 7.40 27.82 17.93
N ALA A 785 7.05 26.53 17.93
CA ALA A 785 7.78 25.50 17.21
C ALA A 785 7.85 25.82 15.70
N CYS A 786 9.06 25.75 15.13
CA CYS A 786 9.31 26.10 13.73
C CYS A 786 8.68 25.09 12.75
N VAL A 787 7.94 25.60 11.78
CA VAL A 787 7.29 24.83 10.71
C VAL A 787 8.15 24.89 9.44
N SER A 788 8.58 23.74 8.92
CA SER A 788 9.43 23.69 7.71
C SER A 788 8.65 23.72 6.40
N GLU A 789 7.36 23.35 6.43
CA GLU A 789 6.44 23.46 5.29
C GLU A 789 5.85 24.89 5.27
N VAL A 790 6.52 25.77 4.52
CA VAL A 790 6.21 27.19 4.40
C VAL A 790 5.05 27.44 3.45
N ALA A 791 4.93 26.66 2.38
CA ALA A 791 3.92 26.83 1.33
C ALA A 791 3.47 25.51 0.67
N LYS A 792 2.32 25.59 -0.02
CA LYS A 792 1.55 24.52 -0.68
C LYS A 792 1.15 24.93 -2.10
#